data_AF-A0A916NQK9-F1
#
_entry.id   AF-A0A916NQK9-F1
#
_cell.length_a   1.000
_cell.length_b   1.000
_cell.length_c   1.000
_cell.angle_alpha   90.00
_cell.angle_beta   90.00
_cell.angle_gamma   90.00
#
_symmetry.space_group_name_H-M   'P 1'
#
loop_
_entity.id
_entity.type
_entity.pdbx_description
1 polymer ?
#
loop_
_entity_poly.entity_id
_entity_poly.type
_entity_poly.pdbx_seq_one_letter_code
_entity_poly.pdbx_strand_id
1 'polypeptide(L)'
;MDSKKPESVVPFRRALFGYPLQWTRQQAAEREERLNRERELLLREEREGQNRVRELEEQLRYLKEQLEQTNRSVDLLLNQKMLIMNREDYRMRLDDPVDNGKIKLGDLLLTEGLLTEEQLNQAIQYQEKVGGRLGDIVVDLGLVTKERLEPVVGRQNEKGRLGDLLVEAGAITPEQLETALEFQRKSGGLLGDILTSLRFIEPELLYRYIANQNNLGRIGNELSFDDLIKLPEYLARELNAVVINQDMNRFLVAVGNPLTDRALKEIEHHLGMPVEQVMATHEEMEFFWKRVYPAELMEESTQKLVNEQPQNSAHVTFTTPQLAVAGICAFLFVVALGLDWFHTLIVVNIAIQLFYFAMTLFKFMIVMYGTRDFAQFRFKQEEVDAVDERTLPVYTILVPMYKESEVIPYLLGNIEQLDYPKAKLDVRLLIEEDDTEAQELLGKMKLPPYYTTIVVPHSLPKTKPKACNYGLIRARGEYVVIYDAEDRPDPDQLKKVHLTFLKSPKECACVQAKLNYFNSEQNLLTRWFTHEYSMWFELLLPGVMQLDIPIPLGGTSNHFKMAILKEINAWDPYNVTEDADLGIRLYKSGYSTAIVDSRTWEEANSRVGNWIRQRSRWIKGYMQTWLVHMRNPVQLYRELGLKGFLGFQVMVLSTPLLPLLNPFYWVMLVLWYGWKMHWIPQFFPGVIYYLAAVEFLIGNFLFVFSNVAGVYWVIHDLEKRKENVFSYGLVKYALLTPIYWVMMSIAAVKAAWQLITKPFYWEKTTHGLAKHKPPSTGGETIQEGG
;
A
#
# COMPACT_ATOMS: atom_id res chain seq x y z
N MET A 1 19.64 -39.94 70.00
CA MET A 1 19.03 -40.18 71.32
C MET A 1 17.55 -40.37 71.08
N ASP A 2 17.16 -41.61 70.79
CA ASP A 2 16.43 -42.57 71.67
C ASP A 2 14.92 -42.48 71.37
N SER A 3 14.30 -43.37 70.59
CA SER A 3 14.05 -44.82 70.70
C SER A 3 12.73 -45.17 71.41
N LYS A 4 11.93 -46.00 70.72
CA LYS A 4 10.87 -46.93 71.17
C LYS A 4 9.40 -46.46 71.29
N LYS A 5 8.59 -46.97 70.35
CA LYS A 5 7.22 -47.54 70.54
C LYS A 5 7.35 -48.95 71.19
N PRO A 6 6.33 -49.60 71.83
CA PRO A 6 5.07 -50.03 71.17
C PRO A 6 3.78 -50.27 72.04
N GLU A 7 2.65 -50.51 71.35
CA GLU A 7 1.50 -51.45 71.62
C GLU A 7 0.66 -51.33 72.92
N SER A 8 -0.67 -51.58 73.03
CA SER A 8 -1.71 -52.16 72.17
C SER A 8 -3.15 -51.95 72.74
N VAL A 9 -4.14 -51.83 71.82
CA VAL A 9 -5.59 -52.24 71.72
C VAL A 9 -6.27 -52.92 72.96
N VAL A 10 -7.58 -52.82 73.34
CA VAL A 10 -8.94 -53.04 72.71
C VAL A 10 -10.08 -52.72 73.77
N PRO A 11 -11.42 -52.91 73.59
CA PRO A 11 -12.47 -52.33 72.71
C PRO A 11 -13.81 -51.81 73.38
N PHE A 12 -14.53 -50.95 72.65
CA PHE A 12 -15.92 -51.06 72.11
C PHE A 12 -17.06 -51.89 72.82
N ARG A 13 -18.11 -51.22 73.36
CA ARG A 13 -19.57 -51.39 73.03
C ARG A 13 -20.54 -50.66 73.99
N ARG A 14 -21.32 -49.72 73.41
CA ARG A 14 -22.76 -49.39 73.62
C ARG A 14 -23.27 -48.98 75.03
N ALA A 15 -24.11 -47.95 75.25
CA ALA A 15 -24.77 -46.97 74.40
C ALA A 15 -25.73 -46.06 75.25
N LEU A 16 -26.33 -45.05 74.58
CA LEU A 16 -27.73 -44.56 74.74
C LEU A 16 -28.04 -43.65 75.96
N PHE A 17 -28.58 -42.42 75.87
CA PHE A 17 -29.35 -41.67 74.86
C PHE A 17 -29.26 -40.16 75.17
N GLY A 18 -29.23 -39.29 74.14
CA GLY A 18 -29.51 -37.86 74.28
C GLY A 18 -29.19 -36.99 73.05
N TYR A 19 -30.17 -36.88 72.12
CA TYR A 19 -30.28 -35.91 71.00
C TYR A 19 -29.45 -36.14 69.70
N PRO A 20 -29.95 -35.70 68.51
CA PRO A 20 -30.23 -36.61 67.40
C PRO A 20 -29.26 -36.52 66.21
N LEU A 21 -28.85 -37.68 65.69
CA LEU A 21 -28.31 -37.82 64.33
C LEU A 21 -29.47 -37.73 63.32
N GLN A 22 -29.63 -36.58 62.70
CA GLN A 22 -30.14 -36.48 61.33
C GLN A 22 -29.13 -35.69 60.49
N TRP A 23 -28.00 -36.33 60.19
CA TRP A 23 -27.24 -35.99 59.00
C TRP A 23 -28.10 -36.42 57.81
N THR A 24 -28.77 -35.47 57.18
CA THR A 24 -29.55 -35.76 55.97
C THR A 24 -28.59 -36.14 54.85
N ARG A 25 -28.93 -37.13 54.02
CA ARG A 25 -28.21 -37.41 52.75
C ARG A 25 -27.99 -36.14 51.92
N GLN A 26 -28.89 -35.17 52.08
CA GLN A 26 -28.87 -33.86 51.47
C GLN A 26 -27.67 -33.01 51.89
N GLN A 27 -27.33 -32.95 53.19
CA GLN A 27 -26.16 -32.20 53.67
C GLN A 27 -24.83 -32.83 53.24
N ALA A 28 -24.77 -34.16 53.14
CA ALA A 28 -23.60 -34.85 52.60
C ALA A 28 -23.44 -34.58 51.09
N ALA A 29 -24.54 -34.61 50.33
CA ALA A 29 -24.55 -34.30 48.91
C ALA A 29 -24.17 -32.84 48.61
N GLU A 30 -24.65 -31.87 49.40
CA GLU A 30 -24.28 -30.45 49.26
C GLU A 30 -22.78 -30.20 49.51
N ARG A 31 -22.18 -30.92 50.47
CA ARG A 31 -20.73 -30.84 50.73
C ARG A 31 -19.92 -31.47 49.61
N GLU A 32 -20.35 -32.60 49.08
CA GLU A 32 -19.71 -33.27 47.94
C GLU A 32 -19.78 -32.41 46.67
N GLU A 33 -20.92 -31.76 46.44
CA GLU A 33 -21.09 -30.81 45.33
C GLU A 33 -20.23 -29.55 45.50
N ARG A 34 -20.09 -29.03 46.73
CA ARG A 34 -19.18 -27.91 47.01
C ARG A 34 -17.72 -28.29 46.76
N LEU A 35 -17.31 -29.50 47.16
CA LEU A 35 -15.95 -29.99 46.97
C LEU A 35 -15.63 -30.24 45.49
N ASN A 36 -16.59 -30.73 44.71
CA ASN A 36 -16.47 -30.84 43.26
C ASN A 36 -16.36 -29.47 42.58
N ARG A 37 -17.13 -28.47 43.04
CA ARG A 37 -17.01 -27.08 42.54
C ARG A 37 -15.64 -26.47 42.80
N GLU A 38 -15.07 -26.65 43.99
CA GLU A 38 -13.71 -26.19 44.31
C GLU A 38 -12.66 -26.93 43.47
N ARG A 39 -12.84 -28.23 43.23
CA ARG A 39 -11.94 -29.02 42.38
C ARG A 39 -11.97 -28.57 40.91
N GLU A 40 -13.14 -28.22 40.39
CA GLU A 40 -13.28 -27.64 39.05
C GLU A 40 -12.63 -26.25 38.94
N LEU A 41 -12.72 -25.44 39.99
CA LEU A 41 -12.07 -24.13 40.07
C LEU A 41 -10.54 -24.26 40.00
N LEU A 42 -9.95 -25.15 40.81
CA LEU A 42 -8.52 -25.44 40.79
C LEU A 42 -8.05 -25.95 39.41
N LEU A 43 -8.83 -26.82 38.77
CA LEU A 43 -8.53 -27.30 37.41
C LEU A 43 -8.63 -26.20 36.34
N ARG A 44 -9.46 -25.17 36.55
CA ARG A 44 -9.51 -24.00 35.67
C ARG A 44 -8.29 -23.10 35.87
N GLU A 45 -7.91 -22.82 37.11
CA GLU A 45 -6.71 -22.03 37.41
C GLU A 45 -5.44 -22.70 36.88
N GLU A 46 -5.33 -24.03 36.97
CA GLU A 46 -4.22 -24.79 36.41
C GLU A 46 -4.17 -24.67 34.87
N ARG A 47 -5.31 -24.73 34.19
CA ARG A 47 -5.39 -24.51 32.73
C ARG A 47 -5.05 -23.08 32.33
N GLU A 48 -5.50 -22.08 33.09
CA GLU A 48 -5.15 -20.69 32.85
C GLU A 48 -3.65 -20.44 33.06
N GLY A 49 -3.05 -21.04 34.09
CA GLY A 49 -1.60 -21.03 34.31
C GLY A 49 -0.83 -21.66 33.15
N GLN A 50 -1.28 -22.83 32.66
CA GLN A 50 -0.68 -23.49 31.49
C GLN A 50 -0.82 -22.65 30.20
N ASN A 51 -1.97 -22.00 30.01
CA ASN A 51 -2.17 -21.07 28.88
C ASN A 51 -1.22 -19.87 28.97
N ARG A 52 -1.00 -19.32 30.17
CA ARG A 52 -0.09 -18.19 30.38
C ARG A 52 1.38 -18.57 30.17
N VAL A 53 1.77 -19.78 30.55
CA VAL A 53 3.08 -20.34 30.21
C VAL A 53 3.24 -20.50 28.70
N ARG A 54 2.21 -21.02 28.01
CA ARG A 54 2.22 -21.15 26.54
C ARG A 54 2.30 -19.78 25.85
N GLU A 55 1.61 -18.77 26.35
CA GLU A 55 1.67 -17.39 25.84
C GLU A 55 3.07 -16.78 26.04
N LEU A 56 3.70 -16.99 27.19
CA LEU A 56 5.09 -16.58 27.44
C LEU A 56 6.10 -17.33 26.56
N GLU A 57 5.87 -18.63 26.30
CA GLU A 57 6.69 -19.41 25.37
C GLU A 57 6.54 -18.92 23.93
N GLU A 58 5.35 -18.45 23.53
CA GLU A 58 5.12 -17.80 22.23
C GLU A 58 5.81 -16.43 22.16
N GLN A 59 5.73 -15.62 23.22
CA GLN A 59 6.46 -14.34 23.30
C GLN A 59 7.99 -14.55 23.24
N LEU A 60 8.51 -15.56 23.93
CA LEU A 60 9.93 -15.89 23.90
C LEU A 60 10.35 -16.39 22.51
N ARG A 61 9.50 -17.16 21.82
CA ARG A 61 9.73 -17.58 20.43
C ARG A 61 9.79 -16.39 19.50
N TYR A 62 8.83 -15.47 19.64
CA TYR A 62 8.79 -14.23 18.88
C TYR A 62 10.05 -13.38 19.11
N LEU A 63 10.49 -13.22 20.36
CA LEU A 63 11.73 -12.50 20.69
C LEU A 63 12.99 -13.19 20.12
N LYS A 64 13.04 -14.53 20.12
CA LYS A 64 14.15 -15.29 19.51
C LYS A 64 14.15 -15.15 17.99
N GLU A 65 12.98 -15.21 17.36
CA GLU A 65 12.83 -14.97 15.92
C GLU A 65 13.22 -13.53 15.57
N GLN A 66 12.85 -12.54 16.38
CA GLN A 66 13.30 -11.14 16.25
C GLN A 66 14.83 -11.02 16.35
N LEU A 67 15.45 -11.71 17.31
CA LEU A 67 16.91 -11.72 17.45
C LEU A 67 17.60 -12.37 16.25
N GLU A 68 17.10 -13.51 15.77
CA GLU A 68 17.61 -14.16 14.56
C GLU A 68 17.39 -13.31 13.30
N GLN A 69 16.23 -12.65 13.19
CA GLN A 69 15.96 -11.70 12.10
C GLN A 69 16.88 -10.49 12.16
N THR A 70 17.15 -9.97 13.36
CA THR A 70 18.11 -8.87 13.56
C THR A 70 19.51 -9.30 13.15
N ASN A 71 19.95 -10.49 13.56
CA ASN A 71 21.25 -11.03 13.15
C ASN A 71 21.32 -11.28 11.65
N ARG A 72 20.27 -11.83 11.03
CA ARG A 72 20.20 -11.98 9.57
C ARG A 72 20.18 -10.63 8.87
N SER A 73 19.52 -9.62 9.42
CA SER A 73 19.51 -8.26 8.87
C SER A 73 20.87 -7.61 9.01
N VAL A 74 21.59 -7.85 10.11
CA VAL A 74 22.99 -7.45 10.28
C VAL A 74 23.89 -8.17 9.27
N ASP A 75 23.69 -9.48 9.05
CA ASP A 75 24.42 -10.25 8.04
C ASP A 75 24.08 -9.82 6.61
N LEU A 76 22.83 -9.41 6.36
CA LEU A 76 22.34 -8.93 5.06
C LEU A 76 22.78 -7.49 4.81
N LEU A 77 22.88 -6.67 5.86
CA LEU A 77 23.51 -5.34 5.83
C LEU A 77 25.03 -5.46 5.70
N LEU A 78 25.66 -6.46 6.32
CA LEU A 78 27.07 -6.79 6.11
C LEU A 78 27.28 -7.30 4.69
N ASN A 79 26.37 -8.10 4.15
CA ASN A 79 26.40 -8.56 2.76
C ASN A 79 26.07 -7.45 1.77
N GLN A 80 25.17 -6.51 2.08
CA GLN A 80 24.92 -5.30 1.27
C GLN A 80 26.11 -4.36 1.35
N LYS A 81 26.67 -4.13 2.53
CA LYS A 81 27.93 -3.41 2.72
C LYS A 81 29.06 -4.09 1.96
N MET A 82 29.15 -5.42 1.97
CA MET A 82 30.10 -6.20 1.17
C MET A 82 29.73 -6.20 -0.32
N LEU A 83 28.48 -6.12 -0.74
CA LEU A 83 28.09 -6.00 -2.16
C LEU A 83 28.38 -4.60 -2.70
N ILE A 84 28.25 -3.58 -1.87
CA ILE A 84 28.65 -2.20 -2.12
C ILE A 84 30.19 -2.08 -2.10
N MET A 85 30.88 -2.80 -1.19
CA MET A 85 32.34 -2.75 -1.02
C MET A 85 33.16 -3.72 -1.90
N ASN A 86 32.61 -4.89 -2.30
CA ASN A 86 33.30 -5.97 -3.04
C ASN A 86 32.73 -6.20 -4.46
N ARG A 87 32.18 -5.19 -5.13
CA ARG A 87 32.20 -5.26 -6.59
C ARG A 87 33.66 -5.13 -7.04
N GLU A 88 34.38 -6.23 -7.21
CA GLU A 88 35.70 -6.21 -7.86
C GLU A 88 35.61 -5.65 -9.29
N ASP A 89 34.45 -5.80 -9.94
CA ASP A 89 34.09 -5.13 -11.20
C ASP A 89 33.88 -3.59 -11.06
N TYR A 90 33.66 -3.07 -9.85
CA TYR A 90 33.44 -1.65 -9.54
C TYR A 90 34.76 -0.92 -9.31
N ARG A 91 35.75 -1.56 -8.68
CA ARG A 91 37.13 -1.05 -8.65
C ARG A 91 37.76 -1.04 -10.05
N MET A 92 37.60 -2.12 -10.82
CA MET A 92 38.26 -2.25 -12.13
C MET A 92 37.78 -1.24 -13.20
N ARG A 93 36.55 -0.71 -13.13
CA ARG A 93 36.08 0.35 -14.07
C ARG A 93 36.35 1.77 -13.59
N LEU A 94 36.58 1.98 -12.29
CA LEU A 94 36.93 3.29 -11.73
C LEU A 94 38.40 3.65 -11.94
N ASP A 95 39.25 2.64 -12.12
CA ASP A 95 40.69 2.75 -12.34
C ASP A 95 41.09 2.82 -13.83
N ASP A 96 40.16 2.67 -14.78
CA ASP A 96 40.49 2.81 -16.20
C ASP A 96 40.90 4.27 -16.47
N PRO A 97 42.16 4.52 -16.89
CA PRO A 97 42.66 5.86 -17.09
C PRO A 97 42.10 6.42 -18.40
N VAL A 98 40.93 7.07 -18.33
CA VAL A 98 40.49 7.92 -19.44
C VAL A 98 41.25 9.24 -19.33
N ASP A 99 42.33 9.33 -20.12
CA ASP A 99 43.17 10.51 -20.28
C ASP A 99 42.40 11.62 -20.99
N ASN A 100 41.92 12.58 -20.20
CA ASN A 100 40.92 13.58 -20.62
C ASN A 100 41.50 14.92 -21.09
N GLY A 101 42.81 15.11 -21.20
CA GLY A 101 43.41 16.38 -21.64
C GLY A 101 43.10 17.63 -20.77
N LYS A 102 42.17 17.56 -19.80
CA LYS A 102 41.93 18.53 -18.72
C LYS A 102 42.65 18.05 -17.47
N ILE A 103 43.54 18.89 -16.96
CA ILE A 103 44.42 18.60 -15.83
C ILE A 103 43.56 18.42 -14.57
N LYS A 104 43.65 17.26 -13.88
CA LYS A 104 42.93 17.04 -12.62
C LYS A 104 43.43 18.02 -11.56
N LEU A 105 42.61 18.35 -10.56
CA LEU A 105 43.07 19.22 -9.46
C LEU A 105 44.33 18.68 -8.79
N GLY A 106 44.43 17.36 -8.59
CA GLY A 106 45.64 16.72 -8.07
C GLY A 106 46.86 16.96 -8.97
N ASP A 107 46.71 16.77 -10.29
CA ASP A 107 47.78 16.99 -11.27
C ASP A 107 48.19 18.48 -11.34
N LEU A 108 47.24 19.41 -11.20
CA LEU A 108 47.49 20.86 -11.08
C LEU A 108 48.27 21.19 -9.81
N LEU A 109 47.92 20.58 -8.68
CA LEU A 109 48.61 20.77 -7.41
C LEU A 109 50.04 20.22 -7.43
N LEU A 110 50.28 19.12 -8.16
CA LEU A 110 51.62 18.58 -8.40
C LEU A 110 52.43 19.48 -9.36
N THR A 111 51.85 19.90 -10.48
CA THR A 111 52.54 20.73 -11.49
C THR A 111 52.89 22.13 -10.98
N GLU A 112 52.06 22.72 -10.14
CA GLU A 112 52.33 24.01 -9.46
C GLU A 112 53.24 23.84 -8.22
N GLY A 113 53.65 22.60 -7.89
CA GLY A 113 54.55 22.30 -6.77
C GLY A 113 53.93 22.57 -5.39
N LEU A 114 52.59 22.57 -5.29
CA LEU A 114 51.86 22.78 -4.04
C LEU A 114 51.76 21.50 -3.20
N LEU A 115 51.85 20.33 -3.83
CA LEU A 115 51.84 19.01 -3.18
C LEU A 115 52.96 18.13 -3.73
N THR A 116 53.41 17.16 -2.93
CA THR A 116 54.15 15.98 -3.41
C THR A 116 53.18 14.84 -3.78
N GLU A 117 53.63 13.86 -4.56
CA GLU A 117 52.82 12.66 -4.88
C GLU A 117 52.36 11.93 -3.60
N GLU A 118 53.21 11.85 -2.58
CA GLU A 118 52.89 11.22 -1.30
C GLU A 118 51.80 11.99 -0.55
N GLN A 119 51.89 13.33 -0.53
CA GLN A 119 50.88 14.19 0.08
C GLN A 119 49.54 14.15 -0.67
N LEU A 120 49.58 14.10 -2.00
CA LEU A 120 48.38 13.94 -2.82
C LEU A 120 47.70 12.59 -2.56
N ASN A 121 48.48 11.50 -2.52
CA ASN A 121 47.97 10.16 -2.21
C ASN A 121 47.36 10.10 -0.80
N GLN A 122 47.98 10.74 0.18
CA GLN A 122 47.43 10.86 1.53
C GLN A 122 46.08 11.59 1.53
N ALA A 123 45.97 12.70 0.80
CA ALA A 123 44.72 13.47 0.70
C ALA A 123 43.62 12.68 -0.04
N ILE A 124 43.96 11.93 -1.08
CA ILE A 124 43.03 11.05 -1.81
C ILE A 124 42.53 9.93 -0.90
N GLN A 125 43.42 9.24 -0.18
CA GLN A 125 43.03 8.20 0.78
C GLN A 125 42.12 8.74 1.88
N TYR A 126 42.39 9.96 2.36
CA TYR A 126 41.52 10.63 3.33
C TYR A 126 40.16 10.99 2.72
N GLN A 127 40.12 11.49 1.48
CA GLN A 127 38.88 11.78 0.76
C GLN A 127 38.04 10.52 0.52
N GLU A 128 38.67 9.42 0.10
CA GLU A 128 38.00 8.13 -0.07
C GLU A 128 37.42 7.62 1.24
N LYS A 129 38.05 7.93 2.37
CA LYS A 129 37.59 7.53 3.69
C LYS A 129 36.42 8.40 4.17
N VAL A 130 36.63 9.71 4.27
CA VAL A 130 35.72 10.64 4.96
C VAL A 130 34.71 11.30 4.01
N GLY A 131 35.07 11.46 2.74
CA GLY A 131 34.33 12.26 1.77
C GLY A 131 34.73 13.73 1.79
N GLY A 132 34.09 14.54 0.94
CA GLY A 132 34.35 15.97 0.75
C GLY A 132 35.15 16.30 -0.51
N ARG A 133 35.55 17.57 -0.64
CA ARG A 133 36.31 18.14 -1.74
C ARG A 133 37.80 18.00 -1.45
N LEU A 134 38.53 17.52 -2.45
CA LEU A 134 39.98 17.35 -2.34
C LEU A 134 40.69 18.66 -1.94
N GLY A 135 40.20 19.80 -2.47
CA GLY A 135 40.72 21.12 -2.13
C GLY A 135 40.59 21.46 -0.64
N ASP A 136 39.44 21.19 -0.01
CA ASP A 136 39.27 21.48 1.41
C ASP A 136 40.09 20.52 2.27
N ILE A 137 40.14 19.24 1.89
CA ILE A 137 40.90 18.20 2.59
C ILE A 137 42.39 18.53 2.65
N VAL A 138 42.99 19.01 1.55
CA VAL A 138 44.42 19.39 1.57
C VAL A 138 44.69 20.60 2.47
N VAL A 139 43.69 21.45 2.71
CA VAL A 139 43.77 22.55 3.67
C VAL A 139 43.64 22.04 5.10
N ASP A 140 42.69 21.13 5.37
CA ASP A 140 42.50 20.56 6.71
C ASP A 140 43.69 19.72 7.18
N LEU A 141 44.30 18.96 6.26
CA LEU A 141 45.52 18.20 6.52
C LEU A 141 46.76 19.11 6.69
N GLY A 142 46.61 20.43 6.51
CA GLY A 142 47.69 21.41 6.64
C GLY A 142 48.73 21.32 5.52
N LEU A 143 48.39 20.68 4.39
CA LEU A 143 49.31 20.47 3.27
C LEU A 143 49.44 21.74 2.41
N VAL A 144 48.35 22.51 2.26
CA VAL A 144 48.30 23.76 1.47
C VAL A 144 47.46 24.80 2.21
N THR A 145 47.82 26.09 2.17
CA THR A 145 46.97 27.16 2.74
C THR A 145 45.88 27.57 1.76
N LYS A 146 44.75 28.06 2.29
CA LYS A 146 43.61 28.48 1.47
C LYS A 146 43.97 29.54 0.43
N GLU A 147 44.84 30.50 0.76
CA GLU A 147 45.25 31.56 -0.17
C GLU A 147 46.08 31.04 -1.35
N ARG A 148 46.80 29.93 -1.18
CA ARG A 148 47.60 29.30 -2.25
C ARG A 148 46.77 28.37 -3.13
N LEU A 149 45.65 27.87 -2.61
CA LEU A 149 44.74 26.97 -3.29
C LEU A 149 43.74 27.71 -4.21
N GLU A 150 43.22 28.86 -3.77
CA GLU A 150 42.20 29.64 -4.50
C GLU A 150 42.53 29.94 -5.98
N PRO A 151 43.77 30.33 -6.36
CA PRO A 151 44.11 30.62 -7.76
C PRO A 151 44.08 29.37 -8.66
N VAL A 152 44.34 28.19 -8.09
CA VAL A 152 44.39 26.91 -8.82
C VAL A 152 43.00 26.35 -9.02
N VAL A 153 42.15 26.39 -7.98
CA VAL A 153 40.74 25.97 -8.06
C VAL A 153 39.95 26.89 -9.01
N GLY A 154 40.25 28.19 -9.02
CA GLY A 154 39.62 29.16 -9.91
C GLY A 154 39.86 28.89 -11.42
N ARG A 155 40.97 28.24 -11.79
CA ARG A 155 41.29 27.88 -13.19
C ARG A 155 40.58 26.62 -13.67
N GLN A 156 40.05 25.80 -12.76
CA GLN A 156 39.29 24.60 -13.08
C GLN A 156 37.82 24.91 -13.43
N ASN A 157 37.35 26.13 -13.12
CA ASN A 157 35.95 26.54 -13.17
C ASN A 157 35.46 26.98 -14.57
N GLU A 158 35.54 26.10 -15.57
CA GLU A 158 34.71 26.26 -16.76
C GLU A 158 33.39 25.50 -16.59
N LYS A 159 32.29 26.24 -16.38
CA LYS A 159 30.93 25.69 -16.41
C LYS A 159 30.55 25.31 -17.85
N GLY A 160 31.13 24.22 -18.35
CA GLY A 160 30.72 23.57 -19.59
C GLY A 160 29.31 22.97 -19.47
N ARG A 161 28.65 22.72 -20.59
CA ARG A 161 27.37 21.97 -20.58
C ARG A 161 27.66 20.54 -20.18
N LEU A 162 26.76 19.92 -19.40
CA LEU A 162 26.97 18.57 -18.87
C LEU A 162 27.21 17.54 -19.99
N GLY A 163 26.46 17.63 -21.10
CA GLY A 163 26.64 16.74 -22.25
C GLY A 163 28.04 16.81 -22.84
N ASP A 164 28.56 18.03 -23.07
CA ASP A 164 29.90 18.25 -23.61
C ASP A 164 30.96 17.70 -22.66
N LEU A 165 30.80 17.94 -21.35
CA LEU A 165 31.70 17.41 -20.32
C LEU A 165 31.72 15.87 -20.29
N LEU A 166 30.58 15.22 -20.49
CA LEU A 166 30.49 13.75 -20.53
C LEU A 166 31.12 13.16 -21.79
N VAL A 167 30.98 13.83 -22.93
CA VAL A 167 31.61 13.41 -24.20
C VAL A 167 33.11 13.64 -24.18
N GLU A 168 33.56 14.83 -23.76
CA GLU A 168 34.98 15.15 -23.57
C GLU A 168 35.67 14.15 -22.65
N ALA A 169 34.95 13.70 -21.62
CA ALA A 169 35.46 12.77 -20.65
C ALA A 169 35.36 11.29 -21.06
N GLY A 170 34.90 11.00 -22.29
CA GLY A 170 34.70 9.64 -22.79
C GLY A 170 33.64 8.83 -22.05
N ALA A 171 32.83 9.46 -21.19
CA ALA A 171 31.80 8.80 -20.40
C ALA A 171 30.59 8.39 -21.26
N ILE A 172 30.32 9.14 -22.32
CA ILE A 172 29.33 8.83 -23.36
C ILE A 172 29.90 9.20 -24.74
N THR A 173 29.37 8.59 -25.80
CA THR A 173 29.73 8.98 -27.18
C THR A 173 28.92 10.19 -27.66
N PRO A 174 29.40 10.94 -28.68
CA PRO A 174 28.62 12.00 -29.32
C PRO A 174 27.26 11.52 -29.84
N GLU A 175 27.18 10.30 -30.36
CA GLU A 175 25.93 9.69 -30.86
C GLU A 175 24.95 9.39 -29.71
N GLN A 176 25.46 8.92 -28.57
CA GLN A 176 24.65 8.72 -27.36
C GLN A 176 24.11 10.06 -26.84
N LEU A 177 24.93 11.12 -26.86
CA LEU A 177 24.49 12.45 -26.49
C LEU A 177 23.41 12.98 -27.44
N GLU A 178 23.58 12.87 -28.75
CA GLU A 178 22.57 13.33 -29.72
C GLU A 178 21.25 12.57 -29.54
N THR A 179 21.31 11.25 -29.36
CA THR A 179 20.13 10.43 -29.05
C THR A 179 19.42 10.92 -27.79
N ALA A 180 20.15 11.19 -26.71
CA ALA A 180 19.58 11.70 -25.47
C ALA A 180 18.97 13.11 -25.65
N LEU A 181 19.59 13.97 -26.45
CA LEU A 181 19.06 15.30 -26.79
C LEU A 181 17.80 15.21 -27.66
N GLU A 182 17.69 14.24 -28.56
CA GLU A 182 16.45 13.95 -29.29
C GLU A 182 15.31 13.57 -28.34
N PHE A 183 15.57 12.64 -27.41
CA PHE A 183 14.61 12.30 -26.37
C PHE A 183 14.24 13.50 -25.49
N GLN A 184 15.21 14.35 -25.15
CA GLN A 184 14.97 15.58 -24.37
C GLN A 184 14.12 16.58 -25.15
N ARG A 185 14.35 16.75 -26.46
CA ARG A 185 13.53 17.61 -27.33
C ARG A 185 12.09 17.12 -27.42
N LYS A 186 11.90 15.79 -27.45
CA LYS A 186 10.57 15.15 -27.50
C LYS A 186 9.83 15.21 -26.16
N SER A 187 10.49 14.83 -25.07
CA SER A 187 9.84 14.56 -23.77
C SER A 187 10.16 15.57 -22.68
N GLY A 188 11.07 16.51 -22.91
CA GLY A 188 11.56 17.46 -21.91
C GLY A 188 12.38 16.77 -20.82
N GLY A 189 12.47 17.38 -19.63
CA GLY A 189 13.18 16.79 -18.49
C GLY A 189 14.69 17.05 -18.48
N LEU A 190 15.36 16.49 -17.47
CA LEU A 190 16.80 16.65 -17.26
C LEU A 190 17.58 15.67 -18.13
N LEU A 191 18.64 16.15 -18.78
CA LEU A 191 19.49 15.32 -19.64
C LEU A 191 20.08 14.12 -18.87
N GLY A 192 20.44 14.32 -17.60
CA GLY A 192 20.97 13.26 -16.74
C GLY A 192 19.98 12.11 -16.51
N ASP A 193 18.71 12.42 -16.25
CA ASP A 193 17.65 11.40 -16.07
C ASP A 193 17.40 10.62 -17.37
N ILE A 194 17.52 11.30 -18.51
CA ILE A 194 17.39 10.66 -19.83
C ILE A 194 18.56 9.71 -20.08
N LEU A 195 19.80 10.18 -19.92
CA LEU A 195 21.01 9.37 -20.13
C LEU A 195 21.01 8.11 -19.25
N THR A 196 20.57 8.24 -18.00
CA THR A 196 20.45 7.11 -17.07
C THR A 196 19.29 6.19 -17.43
N SER A 197 18.13 6.71 -17.85
CA SER A 197 17.00 5.89 -18.30
C SER A 197 17.32 5.07 -19.57
N LEU A 198 18.13 5.63 -20.47
CA LEU A 198 18.62 4.97 -21.69
C LEU A 198 19.79 4.01 -21.42
N ARG A 199 20.28 3.94 -20.16
CA ARG A 199 21.45 3.15 -19.75
C ARG A 199 22.74 3.52 -20.51
N PHE A 200 22.87 4.79 -20.91
CA PHE A 200 24.10 5.30 -21.55
C PHE A 200 25.17 5.66 -20.53
N ILE A 201 24.77 5.97 -19.29
CA ILE A 201 25.68 6.28 -18.19
C ILE A 201 25.15 5.69 -16.89
N GLU A 202 26.05 5.19 -16.04
CA GLU A 202 25.72 4.76 -14.69
C GLU A 202 25.42 5.98 -13.79
N PRO A 203 24.44 5.91 -12.88
CA PRO A 203 24.06 7.03 -12.01
C PRO A 203 25.23 7.62 -11.22
N GLU A 204 26.09 6.78 -10.64
CA GLU A 204 27.21 7.21 -9.81
C GLU A 204 28.21 8.06 -10.61
N LEU A 205 28.46 7.66 -11.86
CA LEU A 205 29.35 8.39 -12.76
C LEU A 205 28.73 9.74 -13.15
N LEU A 206 27.44 9.75 -13.50
CA LEU A 206 26.71 11.00 -13.79
C LEU A 206 26.76 11.97 -12.61
N TYR A 207 26.43 11.52 -11.40
CA TYR A 207 26.40 12.35 -10.20
C TYR A 207 27.79 12.87 -9.84
N ARG A 208 28.85 12.10 -10.12
CA ARG A 208 30.25 12.57 -9.99
C ARG A 208 30.53 13.74 -10.94
N TYR A 209 30.08 13.69 -12.19
CA TYR A 209 30.24 14.81 -13.12
C TYR A 209 29.41 16.03 -12.72
N ILE A 210 28.18 15.83 -12.23
CA ILE A 210 27.35 16.91 -11.67
C ILE A 210 28.02 17.54 -10.46
N ALA A 211 28.58 16.74 -9.55
CA ALA A 211 29.32 17.24 -8.38
C ALA A 211 30.53 18.08 -8.81
N ASN A 212 31.34 17.58 -9.74
CA ASN A 212 32.50 18.33 -10.26
C ASN A 212 32.06 19.66 -10.92
N GLN A 213 31.00 19.64 -11.75
CA GLN A 213 30.48 20.84 -12.43
C GLN A 213 30.00 21.91 -11.45
N ASN A 214 29.53 21.50 -10.27
CA ASN A 214 29.02 22.39 -9.22
C ASN A 214 30.02 22.61 -8.08
N ASN A 215 31.27 22.14 -8.20
CA ASN A 215 32.30 22.21 -7.17
C ASN A 215 31.83 21.68 -5.80
N LEU A 216 31.22 20.49 -5.82
CA LEU A 216 30.68 19.78 -4.66
C LEU A 216 31.59 18.62 -4.26
N GLY A 217 31.51 18.22 -2.99
CA GLY A 217 32.30 17.12 -2.45
C GLY A 217 31.77 15.74 -2.88
N ARG A 218 32.55 14.71 -2.56
CA ARG A 218 32.18 13.30 -2.80
C ARG A 218 31.78 12.60 -1.52
N ILE A 219 30.96 11.57 -1.65
CA ILE A 219 30.65 10.65 -0.53
C ILE A 219 31.89 9.78 -0.27
N GLY A 220 32.26 9.64 1.00
CA GLY A 220 33.32 8.75 1.45
C GLY A 220 32.82 7.33 1.74
N ASN A 221 33.74 6.39 1.88
CA ASN A 221 33.45 4.97 2.13
C ASN A 221 33.15 4.68 3.61
N GLU A 222 33.70 5.48 4.54
CA GLU A 222 33.48 5.33 5.97
C GLU A 222 32.46 6.35 6.47
N LEU A 223 31.19 5.93 6.45
CA LEU A 223 30.10 6.69 7.03
C LEU A 223 29.90 6.25 8.48
N SER A 224 30.08 7.20 9.40
CA SER A 224 29.61 7.05 10.78
C SER A 224 28.22 7.64 10.87
N PHE A 225 27.28 6.95 11.50
CA PHE A 225 25.95 7.49 11.83
C PHE A 225 25.72 7.61 13.33
N ASP A 226 26.64 7.06 14.12
CA ASP A 226 26.55 7.00 15.57
C ASP A 226 26.94 8.39 16.12
N ASP A 227 26.09 8.96 16.97
CA ASP A 227 26.23 10.28 17.61
C ASP A 227 26.16 11.53 16.70
N LEU A 228 25.68 11.40 15.46
CA LEU A 228 25.50 12.53 14.55
C LEU A 228 24.34 13.46 14.96
N ILE A 229 24.62 14.76 14.93
CA ILE A 229 23.57 15.78 15.03
C ILE A 229 22.75 15.75 13.74
N LYS A 230 21.52 15.26 13.83
CA LYS A 230 20.57 15.28 12.71
C LYS A 230 19.99 16.67 12.50
N LEU A 231 19.62 16.96 11.25
CA LEU A 231 18.74 18.08 10.98
C LEU A 231 17.33 17.77 11.51
N PRO A 232 16.51 18.79 11.82
CA PRO A 232 15.09 18.58 12.03
C PRO A 232 14.52 17.93 10.77
N GLU A 233 13.70 16.90 10.97
CA GLU A 233 13.18 16.09 9.86
C GLU A 233 12.48 16.95 8.79
N TYR A 234 11.66 17.93 9.21
CA TYR A 234 10.96 18.82 8.29
C TYR A 234 11.94 19.60 7.37
N LEU A 235 13.07 20.06 7.93
CA LEU A 235 14.09 20.82 7.21
C LEU A 235 14.89 19.90 6.28
N ALA A 236 15.27 18.71 6.79
CA ALA A 236 15.92 17.68 6.00
C ALA A 236 15.06 17.31 4.78
N ARG A 237 13.75 17.18 4.95
CA ARG A 237 12.79 16.79 3.91
C ARG A 237 12.62 17.89 2.88
N GLU A 238 12.41 19.12 3.33
CA GLU A 238 12.23 20.28 2.45
C GLU A 238 13.46 20.50 1.55
N LEU A 239 14.66 20.41 2.14
CA LEU A 239 15.92 20.62 1.43
C LEU A 239 16.45 19.35 0.74
N ASN A 240 15.80 18.21 0.96
CA ASN A 240 16.29 16.89 0.57
C ASN A 240 17.76 16.67 0.94
N ALA A 241 18.08 16.92 2.21
CA ALA A 241 19.43 16.98 2.75
C ALA A 241 19.58 16.11 4.01
N VAL A 242 20.63 15.30 4.08
CA VAL A 242 20.90 14.40 5.21
C VAL A 242 22.35 14.57 5.67
N VAL A 243 22.57 14.72 6.98
CA VAL A 243 23.92 14.72 7.54
C VAL A 243 24.43 13.28 7.54
N ILE A 244 25.55 13.04 6.85
CA ILE A 244 26.10 11.69 6.67
C ILE A 244 27.46 11.50 7.34
N ASN A 245 28.13 12.58 7.69
CA ASN A 245 29.41 12.53 8.39
C ASN A 245 29.68 13.83 9.16
N GLN A 246 30.58 13.74 10.13
CA GLN A 246 31.06 14.88 10.90
C GLN A 246 32.59 14.79 11.02
N ASP A 247 33.25 15.90 10.72
CA ASP A 247 34.67 16.10 11.00
C ASP A 247 34.87 17.26 12.00
N MET A 248 36.08 17.48 12.50
CA MET A 248 36.36 18.46 13.56
C MET A 248 35.93 19.90 13.20
N ASN A 249 35.91 20.25 11.91
CA ASN A 249 35.66 21.62 11.45
C ASN A 249 34.40 21.77 10.58
N ARG A 250 33.72 20.68 10.21
CA ARG A 250 32.53 20.76 9.34
C ARG A 250 31.64 19.52 9.40
N PHE A 251 30.40 19.68 8.95
CA PHE A 251 29.49 18.57 8.65
C PHE A 251 29.48 18.24 7.16
N LEU A 252 29.40 16.95 6.84
CA LEU A 252 29.17 16.48 5.49
C LEU A 252 27.68 16.20 5.30
N VAL A 253 27.05 16.88 4.35
CA VAL A 253 25.62 16.80 4.10
C VAL A 253 25.37 16.26 2.70
N ALA A 254 24.78 15.06 2.61
CA ALA A 254 24.32 14.49 1.36
C ALA A 254 23.08 15.23 0.85
N VAL A 255 23.10 15.61 -0.43
CA VAL A 255 22.01 16.33 -1.08
C VAL A 255 21.67 15.67 -2.41
N GLY A 256 20.37 15.57 -2.71
CA GLY A 256 19.93 15.08 -4.03
C GLY A 256 20.07 16.11 -5.15
N ASN A 257 20.07 17.40 -4.80
CA ASN A 257 20.29 18.52 -5.73
C ASN A 257 21.18 19.57 -5.07
N PRO A 258 22.01 20.30 -5.83
CA PRO A 258 22.82 21.39 -5.29
C PRO A 258 21.95 22.42 -4.54
N LEU A 259 22.30 22.68 -3.28
CA LEU A 259 21.61 23.65 -2.43
C LEU A 259 22.01 25.08 -2.77
N THR A 260 21.08 26.01 -2.55
CA THR A 260 21.37 27.45 -2.62
C THR A 260 22.17 27.91 -1.40
N ASP A 261 22.91 29.01 -1.54
CA ASP A 261 23.67 29.61 -0.42
C ASP A 261 22.78 29.93 0.80
N ARG A 262 21.50 30.25 0.56
CA ARG A 262 20.54 30.49 1.64
C ARG A 262 20.25 29.20 2.42
N ALA A 263 19.99 28.10 1.71
CA ALA A 263 19.70 26.81 2.32
C ALA A 263 20.94 26.28 3.08
N LEU A 264 22.14 26.45 2.54
CA LEU A 264 23.38 26.10 3.24
C LEU A 264 23.53 26.86 4.56
N LYS A 265 23.35 28.18 4.55
CA LYS A 265 23.42 28.99 5.77
C LYS A 265 22.39 28.61 6.82
N GLU A 266 21.21 28.16 6.38
CA GLU A 266 20.17 27.67 7.28
C GLU A 266 20.57 26.34 7.96
N ILE A 267 21.14 25.42 7.19
CA ILE A 267 21.71 24.17 7.73
C ILE A 267 22.87 24.48 8.69
N GLU A 268 23.81 25.34 8.29
CA GLU A 268 24.95 25.76 9.14
C GLU A 268 24.49 26.43 10.43
N HIS A 269 23.45 27.25 10.38
CA HIS A 269 22.87 27.88 11.56
C HIS A 269 22.30 26.84 12.53
N HIS A 270 21.69 25.78 12.02
CA HIS A 270 21.13 24.71 12.85
C HIS A 270 22.22 23.81 13.45
N LEU A 271 23.24 23.47 12.66
CA LEU A 271 24.32 22.57 13.09
C LEU A 271 25.42 23.29 13.88
N GLY A 272 25.48 24.62 13.83
CA GLY A 272 26.45 25.44 14.56
C GLY A 272 27.88 25.37 14.00
N MET A 273 28.07 24.77 12.84
CA MET A 273 29.36 24.57 12.16
C MET A 273 29.20 24.69 10.64
N PRO A 274 30.28 25.01 9.91
CA PRO A 274 30.27 25.00 8.44
C PRO A 274 29.83 23.66 7.86
N VAL A 275 29.19 23.70 6.70
CA VAL A 275 28.67 22.51 6.02
C VAL A 275 29.31 22.39 4.66
N GLU A 276 29.73 21.16 4.35
CA GLU A 276 30.09 20.77 3.01
C GLU A 276 29.02 19.85 2.44
N GLN A 277 28.42 20.26 1.32
CA GLN A 277 27.43 19.44 0.64
C GLN A 277 28.11 18.46 -0.34
N VAL A 278 27.59 17.24 -0.39
CA VAL A 278 28.01 16.20 -1.32
C VAL A 278 26.81 15.71 -2.11
N MET A 279 27.00 15.50 -3.42
CA MET A 279 25.93 14.95 -4.25
C MET A 279 25.75 13.47 -3.96
N ALA A 280 24.50 13.08 -3.75
CA ALA A 280 24.11 11.69 -3.58
C ALA A 280 23.09 11.29 -4.65
N THR A 281 23.25 10.09 -5.18
CA THR A 281 22.27 9.46 -6.06
C THR A 281 20.95 9.25 -5.32
N HIS A 282 19.88 8.97 -6.08
CA HIS A 282 18.57 8.68 -5.49
C HIS A 282 18.62 7.48 -4.53
N GLU A 283 19.31 6.41 -4.91
CA GLU A 283 19.44 5.20 -4.10
C GLU A 283 20.24 5.45 -2.81
N GLU A 284 21.37 6.18 -2.90
CA GLU A 284 22.14 6.60 -1.73
C GLU A 284 21.32 7.47 -0.79
N MET A 285 20.53 8.41 -1.34
CA MET A 285 19.65 9.22 -0.53
C MET A 285 18.61 8.37 0.20
N GLU A 286 17.97 7.39 -0.45
CA GLU A 286 17.04 6.47 0.24
C GLU A 286 17.72 5.70 1.37
N PHE A 287 18.95 5.25 1.16
CA PHE A 287 19.76 4.62 2.20
C PHE A 287 20.02 5.57 3.38
N PHE A 288 20.45 6.82 3.13
CA PHE A 288 20.73 7.79 4.18
C PHE A 288 19.48 8.15 4.99
N TRP A 289 18.35 8.36 4.32
CA TRP A 289 17.08 8.62 5.00
C TRP A 289 16.64 7.47 5.89
N LYS A 290 16.71 6.24 5.38
CA LYS A 290 16.41 5.04 6.17
C LYS A 290 17.31 4.90 7.39
N ARG A 291 18.59 5.28 7.28
CA ARG A 291 19.57 5.16 8.35
C ARG A 291 19.46 6.24 9.41
N VAL A 292 19.20 7.49 9.01
CA VAL A 292 19.22 8.67 9.92
C VAL A 292 17.85 8.98 10.51
N TYR A 293 16.75 8.76 9.78
CA TYR A 293 15.39 9.08 10.22
C TYR A 293 14.45 7.86 10.31
N PRO A 294 14.89 6.68 10.81
CA PRO A 294 14.05 5.47 10.78
C PRO A 294 12.76 5.62 11.61
N ALA A 295 12.81 6.32 12.74
CA ALA A 295 11.66 6.49 13.63
C ALA A 295 10.61 7.40 13.01
N GLU A 296 11.03 8.51 12.40
CA GLU A 296 10.15 9.50 11.77
C GLU A 296 9.47 8.92 10.53
N LEU A 297 10.21 8.19 9.69
CA LEU A 297 9.63 7.49 8.54
C LEU A 297 8.60 6.44 8.99
N MET A 298 8.86 5.74 10.10
CA MET A 298 7.92 4.76 10.64
C MET A 298 6.68 5.42 11.24
N GLU A 299 6.86 6.50 12.01
CA GLU A 299 5.76 7.27 12.59
C GLU A 299 4.86 7.86 11.51
N GLU A 300 5.44 8.44 10.46
CA GLU A 300 4.67 8.97 9.34
C GLU A 300 3.88 7.88 8.61
N SER A 301 4.49 6.71 8.38
CA SER A 301 3.83 5.63 7.66
C SER A 301 2.73 4.90 8.45
N THR A 302 2.77 4.94 9.79
CA THR A 302 1.86 4.18 10.66
C THR A 302 0.93 5.02 11.52
N GLN A 303 1.39 6.16 12.05
CA GLN A 303 0.68 6.91 13.10
C GLN A 303 0.15 8.27 12.66
N LYS A 304 0.63 8.85 11.55
CA LYS A 304 0.24 10.21 11.15
C LYS A 304 -1.28 10.45 11.12
N LEU A 305 -2.03 9.56 10.45
CA LEU A 305 -3.49 9.65 10.39
C LEU A 305 -4.14 9.50 11.78
N VAL A 306 -3.61 8.60 12.62
CA VAL A 306 -4.10 8.38 13.98
C VAL A 306 -3.88 9.61 14.86
N ASN A 307 -2.70 10.22 14.76
CA ASN A 307 -2.30 11.38 15.57
C ASN A 307 -3.04 12.65 15.16
N GLU A 308 -3.17 12.91 13.86
CA GLU A 308 -3.75 14.15 13.34
C GLU A 308 -5.27 14.08 13.11
N GLN A 309 -5.81 12.91 12.73
CA GLN A 309 -7.22 12.72 12.40
C GLN A 309 -7.79 11.40 12.95
N PRO A 310 -7.76 11.16 14.27
CA PRO A 310 -8.15 9.89 14.88
C PRO A 310 -9.57 9.45 14.53
N GLN A 311 -10.50 10.40 14.36
CA GLN A 311 -11.88 10.14 13.95
C GLN A 311 -12.01 9.46 12.59
N ASN A 312 -11.00 9.60 11.73
CA ASN A 312 -10.95 9.07 10.37
C ASN A 312 -10.13 7.77 10.25
N SER A 313 -9.57 7.24 11.34
CA SER A 313 -8.81 5.99 11.34
C SER A 313 -9.54 4.85 12.04
N ALA A 314 -9.41 3.63 11.51
CA ALA A 314 -9.92 2.37 12.01
C ALA A 314 -9.18 1.83 13.23
N HIS A 315 -8.11 2.48 13.72
CA HIS A 315 -7.32 2.05 14.89
C HIS A 315 -8.17 1.76 16.14
N VAL A 316 -9.36 2.38 16.27
CA VAL A 316 -10.42 1.98 17.21
C VAL A 316 -11.59 1.39 16.43
N THR A 317 -11.86 0.09 16.59
CA THR A 317 -12.96 -0.57 15.87
C THR A 317 -14.34 -0.12 16.36
N PHE A 318 -14.57 -0.13 17.68
CA PHE A 318 -15.82 0.30 18.29
C PHE A 318 -15.54 1.39 19.33
N THR A 319 -16.17 2.55 19.18
CA THR A 319 -16.09 3.60 20.20
C THR A 319 -17.06 3.32 21.35
N THR A 320 -16.75 3.80 22.55
CA THR A 320 -17.63 3.65 23.73
C THR A 320 -19.05 4.19 23.48
N PRO A 321 -19.25 5.36 22.83
CA PRO A 321 -20.59 5.84 22.48
C PRO A 321 -21.33 4.90 21.53
N GLN A 322 -20.65 4.34 20.53
CA GLN A 322 -21.26 3.36 19.61
C GLN A 322 -21.69 2.09 20.35
N LEU A 323 -20.86 1.56 21.24
CA LEU A 323 -21.21 0.40 22.07
C LEU A 323 -22.36 0.71 23.03
N ALA A 324 -22.40 1.90 23.63
CA ALA A 324 -23.49 2.32 24.50
C ALA A 324 -24.81 2.42 23.72
N VAL A 325 -24.81 3.07 22.55
CA VAL A 325 -25.99 3.16 21.67
C VAL A 325 -26.43 1.78 21.20
N ALA A 326 -25.50 0.93 20.74
CA ALA A 326 -25.81 -0.44 20.36
C ALA A 326 -26.39 -1.25 21.52
N GLY A 327 -25.83 -1.10 22.72
CA GLY A 327 -26.32 -1.74 23.95
C GLY A 327 -27.72 -1.27 24.34
N ILE A 328 -28.01 0.04 24.26
CA ILE A 328 -29.34 0.61 24.50
C ILE A 328 -30.34 0.08 23.46
N CYS A 329 -29.99 0.11 22.18
CA CYS A 329 -30.86 -0.43 21.12
C CYS A 329 -31.13 -1.92 21.31
N ALA A 330 -30.10 -2.71 21.67
CA ALA A 330 -30.25 -4.13 21.95
C ALA A 330 -31.13 -4.38 23.18
N PHE A 331 -30.95 -3.61 24.26
CA PHE A 331 -31.78 -3.69 25.45
C PHE A 331 -33.25 -3.34 25.14
N LEU A 332 -33.49 -2.24 24.44
CA LEU A 332 -34.85 -1.84 24.02
C LEU A 332 -35.50 -2.89 23.12
N PHE A 333 -34.73 -3.49 22.20
CA PHE A 333 -35.21 -4.58 21.36
C PHE A 333 -35.60 -5.82 22.18
N VAL A 334 -34.77 -6.23 23.16
CA VAL A 334 -35.09 -7.35 24.06
C VAL A 334 -36.32 -7.06 24.92
N VAL A 335 -36.45 -5.84 25.45
CA VAL A 335 -37.64 -5.42 26.20
C VAL A 335 -38.89 -5.46 25.30
N ALA A 336 -38.80 -4.94 24.07
CA ALA A 336 -39.90 -4.98 23.11
C ALA A 336 -40.30 -6.43 22.77
N LEU A 337 -39.33 -7.33 22.58
CA LEU A 337 -39.59 -8.76 22.41
C LEU A 337 -40.29 -9.38 23.63
N GLY A 338 -39.89 -9.01 24.85
CA GLY A 338 -40.52 -9.49 26.08
C GLY A 338 -41.96 -9.02 26.25
N LEU A 339 -42.30 -7.82 25.75
CA LEU A 339 -43.64 -7.25 25.80
C LEU A 339 -44.56 -7.81 24.70
N ASP A 340 -44.10 -7.80 23.46
CA ASP A 340 -44.83 -8.31 22.30
C ASP A 340 -43.85 -8.71 21.19
N TRP A 341 -43.34 -9.94 21.27
CA TRP A 341 -42.37 -10.45 20.32
C TRP A 341 -42.87 -10.44 18.88
N PHE A 342 -44.16 -10.70 18.66
CA PHE A 342 -44.71 -10.88 17.32
C PHE A 342 -44.79 -9.56 16.56
N HIS A 343 -45.41 -8.54 17.15
CA HIS A 343 -45.50 -7.21 16.52
C HIS A 343 -44.12 -6.54 16.45
N THR A 344 -43.25 -6.77 17.44
CA THR A 344 -41.87 -6.26 17.40
C THR A 344 -41.11 -6.77 16.17
N LEU A 345 -41.18 -8.09 15.91
CA LEU A 345 -40.53 -8.68 14.72
C LEU A 345 -41.17 -8.21 13.41
N ILE A 346 -42.48 -7.96 13.37
CA ILE A 346 -43.15 -7.34 12.21
C ILE A 346 -42.58 -5.93 11.97
N VAL A 347 -42.50 -5.08 13.00
CA VAL A 347 -41.98 -3.71 12.86
C VAL A 347 -40.53 -3.71 12.37
N VAL A 348 -39.69 -4.59 12.91
CA VAL A 348 -38.31 -4.76 12.43
C VAL A 348 -38.27 -5.23 10.98
N ASN A 349 -39.09 -6.22 10.60
CA ASN A 349 -39.15 -6.68 9.22
C ASN A 349 -39.60 -5.56 8.28
N ILE A 350 -40.60 -4.75 8.65
CA ILE A 350 -41.04 -3.59 7.87
C ILE A 350 -39.89 -2.62 7.64
N ALA A 351 -39.14 -2.29 8.70
CA ALA A 351 -38.00 -1.38 8.58
C ALA A 351 -36.91 -1.94 7.65
N ILE A 352 -36.61 -3.24 7.76
CA ILE A 352 -35.63 -3.91 6.88
C ILE A 352 -36.12 -3.89 5.44
N GLN A 353 -37.38 -4.25 5.15
CA GLN A 353 -37.91 -4.28 3.79
C GLN A 353 -37.93 -2.88 3.16
N LEU A 354 -38.34 -1.85 3.89
CA LEU A 354 -38.29 -0.48 3.39
C LEU A 354 -36.85 -0.03 3.08
N PHE A 355 -35.91 -0.37 3.96
CA PHE A 355 -34.50 -0.09 3.74
C PHE A 355 -33.95 -0.85 2.52
N TYR A 356 -34.21 -2.16 2.42
CA TYR A 356 -33.79 -3.02 1.32
C TYR A 356 -34.31 -2.48 -0.02
N PHE A 357 -35.57 -2.03 -0.06
CA PHE A 357 -36.21 -1.52 -1.25
C PHE A 357 -35.58 -0.21 -1.70
N ALA A 358 -35.39 0.71 -0.75
CA ALA A 358 -34.74 1.99 -1.00
C ALA A 358 -33.30 1.80 -1.52
N MET A 359 -32.52 0.90 -0.90
CA MET A 359 -31.15 0.61 -1.34
C MET A 359 -31.12 -0.02 -2.74
N THR A 360 -32.03 -0.96 -3.02
CA THR A 360 -32.12 -1.63 -4.33
C THR A 360 -32.50 -0.63 -5.43
N LEU A 361 -33.53 0.19 -5.18
CA LEU A 361 -33.95 1.22 -6.12
C LEU A 361 -32.82 2.21 -6.39
N PHE A 362 -32.13 2.68 -5.35
CA PHE A 362 -31.06 3.64 -5.51
C PHE A 362 -29.84 3.03 -6.23
N LYS A 363 -29.43 1.79 -5.91
CA LYS A 363 -28.39 1.07 -6.69
C LYS A 363 -28.75 0.94 -8.16
N PHE A 364 -29.99 0.60 -8.47
CA PHE A 364 -30.43 0.51 -9.85
C PHE A 364 -30.39 1.88 -10.54
N MET A 365 -30.80 2.95 -9.86
CA MET A 365 -30.65 4.31 -10.39
C MET A 365 -29.18 4.65 -10.66
N ILE A 366 -28.25 4.34 -9.76
CA ILE A 366 -26.82 4.53 -9.96
C ILE A 366 -26.36 3.84 -11.25
N VAL A 367 -26.68 2.55 -11.42
CA VAL A 367 -26.35 1.79 -12.64
C VAL A 367 -26.89 2.48 -13.89
N MET A 368 -28.14 2.95 -13.88
CA MET A 368 -28.75 3.65 -15.02
C MET A 368 -28.08 5.00 -15.35
N TYR A 369 -27.49 5.68 -14.37
CA TYR A 369 -26.66 6.88 -14.64
C TYR A 369 -25.32 6.51 -15.27
N GLY A 370 -24.76 5.35 -14.90
CA GLY A 370 -23.52 4.84 -15.47
C GLY A 370 -23.62 4.36 -16.92
N THR A 371 -24.82 4.03 -17.41
CA THR A 371 -25.03 3.64 -18.81
C THR A 371 -24.97 4.80 -19.80
N ARG A 372 -24.80 6.05 -19.34
CA ARG A 372 -24.72 7.22 -20.21
C ARG A 372 -23.35 7.29 -20.90
N ASP A 373 -23.32 7.73 -22.15
CA ASP A 373 -22.07 7.79 -22.93
C ASP A 373 -21.00 8.70 -22.28
N PHE A 374 -21.43 9.77 -21.63
CA PHE A 374 -20.58 10.73 -20.91
C PHE A 374 -20.39 10.40 -19.43
N ALA A 375 -20.81 9.21 -18.98
CA ALA A 375 -20.75 8.84 -17.57
C ALA A 375 -19.31 8.71 -17.04
N GLN A 376 -18.32 8.69 -17.92
CA GLN A 376 -16.91 8.42 -17.65
C GLN A 376 -16.02 9.13 -18.67
N PHE A 377 -14.77 9.38 -18.32
CA PHE A 377 -13.80 9.99 -19.24
C PHE A 377 -13.33 8.98 -20.26
N ARG A 378 -13.58 9.27 -21.55
CA ARG A 378 -13.13 8.48 -22.68
C ARG A 378 -12.23 9.35 -23.55
N PHE A 379 -11.15 8.77 -24.04
CA PHE A 379 -10.21 9.43 -24.94
C PHE A 379 -10.00 8.57 -26.17
N LYS A 380 -9.96 9.21 -27.33
CA LYS A 380 -9.53 8.52 -28.55
C LYS A 380 -8.01 8.37 -28.56
N GLN A 381 -7.51 7.39 -29.30
CA GLN A 381 -6.07 7.17 -29.40
C GLN A 381 -5.35 8.41 -29.95
N GLU A 382 -5.95 9.13 -30.90
CA GLU A 382 -5.35 10.34 -31.46
C GLU A 382 -5.20 11.46 -30.42
N GLU A 383 -6.10 11.55 -29.43
CA GLU A 383 -5.97 12.52 -28.32
C GLU A 383 -4.82 12.16 -27.38
N VAL A 384 -4.61 10.86 -27.14
CA VAL A 384 -3.55 10.34 -26.28
C VAL A 384 -2.18 10.49 -26.96
N ASP A 385 -2.09 10.17 -28.25
CA ASP A 385 -0.86 10.28 -29.04
C ASP A 385 -0.46 11.75 -29.27
N ALA A 386 -1.43 12.67 -29.28
CA ALA A 386 -1.18 14.10 -29.43
C ALA A 386 -0.72 14.79 -28.13
N VAL A 387 -0.62 14.07 -27.01
CA VAL A 387 -0.12 14.64 -25.75
C VAL A 387 1.33 15.09 -25.91
N ASP A 388 1.60 16.35 -25.60
CA ASP A 388 2.96 16.88 -25.58
C ASP A 388 3.71 16.30 -24.38
N GLU A 389 4.59 15.33 -24.63
CA GLU A 389 5.37 14.63 -23.62
C GLU A 389 6.22 15.58 -22.75
N ARG A 390 6.55 16.78 -23.25
CA ARG A 390 7.26 17.81 -22.47
C ARG A 390 6.45 18.29 -21.27
N THR A 391 5.13 18.32 -21.40
CA THR A 391 4.19 18.78 -20.35
C THR A 391 3.83 17.70 -19.34
N LEU A 392 4.16 16.44 -19.62
CA LEU A 392 3.91 15.33 -18.69
C LEU A 392 4.71 15.51 -17.40
N PRO A 393 4.11 15.36 -16.21
CA PRO A 393 4.83 15.46 -14.95
C PRO A 393 5.62 14.17 -14.64
N VAL A 394 6.41 14.19 -13.56
CA VAL A 394 6.93 12.95 -12.99
C VAL A 394 5.77 12.15 -12.41
N TYR A 395 5.77 10.84 -12.63
CA TYR A 395 4.72 9.93 -12.19
C TYR A 395 5.31 8.85 -11.27
N THR A 396 4.85 8.79 -10.02
CA THR A 396 5.25 7.73 -9.09
C THR A 396 4.34 6.50 -9.24
N ILE A 397 4.95 5.33 -9.34
CA ILE A 397 4.26 4.03 -9.32
C ILE A 397 4.68 3.30 -8.05
N LEU A 398 3.76 3.10 -7.12
CA LEU A 398 3.99 2.30 -5.92
C LEU A 398 3.58 0.86 -6.20
N VAL A 399 4.49 -0.08 -5.97
CA VAL A 399 4.20 -1.51 -6.12
C VAL A 399 4.51 -2.25 -4.82
N PRO A 400 3.53 -2.40 -3.92
CA PRO A 400 3.68 -3.22 -2.73
C PRO A 400 3.67 -4.71 -3.11
N MET A 401 4.66 -5.45 -2.61
CA MET A 401 4.73 -6.90 -2.79
C MET A 401 5.24 -7.56 -1.51
N TYR A 402 4.69 -8.73 -1.20
CA TYR A 402 5.12 -9.49 -0.03
C TYR A 402 5.01 -10.97 -0.36
N LYS A 403 6.12 -11.72 -0.30
CA LYS A 403 6.21 -13.16 -0.58
C LYS A 403 5.60 -13.53 -1.94
N GLU A 404 5.95 -12.76 -2.97
CA GLU A 404 5.43 -12.83 -4.35
C GLU A 404 6.57 -12.71 -5.39
N SER A 405 7.75 -13.22 -5.04
CA SER A 405 8.98 -13.23 -5.88
C SER A 405 8.76 -13.74 -7.31
N GLU A 406 7.90 -14.75 -7.48
CA GLU A 406 7.57 -15.34 -8.79
C GLU A 406 6.91 -14.36 -9.77
N VAL A 407 6.26 -13.30 -9.27
CA VAL A 407 5.50 -12.32 -10.08
C VAL A 407 6.41 -11.20 -10.60
N ILE A 408 7.57 -10.97 -9.97
CA ILE A 408 8.47 -9.85 -10.26
C ILE A 408 8.84 -9.72 -11.76
N PRO A 409 9.21 -10.79 -12.49
CA PRO A 409 9.52 -10.66 -13.91
C PRO A 409 8.35 -10.16 -14.77
N TYR A 410 7.12 -10.59 -14.44
CA TYR A 410 5.91 -10.17 -15.15
C TYR A 410 5.57 -8.72 -14.83
N LEU A 411 5.67 -8.33 -13.56
CA LEU A 411 5.50 -6.96 -13.10
C LEU A 411 6.39 -5.99 -13.88
N LEU A 412 7.69 -6.29 -13.96
CA LEU A 412 8.65 -5.45 -14.70
C LEU A 412 8.28 -5.35 -16.18
N GLY A 413 7.87 -6.47 -16.79
CA GLY A 413 7.40 -6.50 -18.18
C GLY A 413 6.14 -5.65 -18.41
N ASN A 414 5.21 -5.59 -17.46
CA ASN A 414 4.00 -4.78 -17.56
C ASN A 414 4.30 -3.28 -17.40
N ILE A 415 5.17 -2.91 -16.46
CA ILE A 415 5.58 -1.51 -16.25
C ILE A 415 6.40 -1.00 -17.46
N GLU A 416 7.23 -1.86 -18.06
CA GLU A 416 7.98 -1.50 -19.27
C GLU A 416 7.05 -1.19 -20.46
N GLN A 417 5.88 -1.82 -20.54
CA GLN A 417 4.90 -1.56 -21.59
C GLN A 417 4.15 -0.23 -21.44
N LEU A 418 4.24 0.45 -20.30
CA LEU A 418 3.60 1.76 -20.12
C LEU A 418 4.18 2.80 -21.09
N ASP A 419 3.31 3.38 -21.91
CA ASP A 419 3.56 4.50 -22.82
C ASP A 419 3.64 5.81 -22.02
N TYR A 420 4.79 5.99 -21.38
CA TYR A 420 5.16 7.19 -20.65
C TYR A 420 6.69 7.37 -20.72
N PRO A 421 7.22 8.61 -20.81
CA PRO A 421 8.66 8.82 -20.83
C PRO A 421 9.32 8.21 -19.58
N LYS A 422 10.21 7.22 -19.77
CA LYS A 422 10.83 6.48 -18.66
C LYS A 422 11.63 7.37 -17.71
N ALA A 423 12.26 8.43 -18.23
CA ALA A 423 12.94 9.46 -17.43
C ALA A 423 12.00 10.24 -16.50
N LYS A 424 10.68 10.17 -16.71
CA LYS A 424 9.64 10.79 -15.86
C LYS A 424 8.88 9.79 -15.01
N LEU A 425 9.35 8.54 -14.93
CA LEU A 425 8.79 7.55 -14.01
C LEU A 425 9.59 7.49 -12.72
N ASP A 426 8.89 7.20 -11.62
CA ASP A 426 9.44 6.95 -10.30
C ASP A 426 8.80 5.67 -9.76
N VAL A 427 9.35 4.52 -10.12
CA VAL A 427 8.79 3.20 -9.80
C VAL A 427 9.39 2.70 -8.50
N ARG A 428 8.57 2.56 -7.46
CA ARG A 428 9.00 2.22 -6.11
C ARG A 428 8.47 0.83 -5.76
N LEU A 429 9.37 -0.15 -5.73
CA LEU A 429 9.07 -1.54 -5.35
C LEU A 429 9.16 -1.66 -3.84
N LEU A 430 8.04 -1.93 -3.17
CA LEU A 430 7.94 -1.92 -1.71
C LEU A 430 7.91 -3.35 -1.22
N ILE A 431 9.00 -3.79 -0.58
CA ILE A 431 9.17 -5.15 -0.06
C ILE A 431 9.32 -5.11 1.46
N GLU A 432 8.69 -6.05 2.16
CA GLU A 432 8.86 -6.19 3.60
C GLU A 432 10.26 -6.73 3.95
N GLU A 433 10.80 -6.28 5.08
CA GLU A 433 12.13 -6.68 5.58
C GLU A 433 12.33 -8.20 5.72
N ASP A 434 11.27 -8.96 6.00
CA ASP A 434 11.31 -10.42 6.11
C ASP A 434 11.07 -11.17 4.78
N ASP A 435 10.93 -10.45 3.66
CA ASP A 435 10.87 -11.01 2.32
C ASP A 435 12.28 -11.09 1.70
N THR A 436 13.09 -11.99 2.23
CA THR A 436 14.50 -12.15 1.82
C THR A 436 14.64 -12.64 0.38
N GLU A 437 13.67 -13.41 -0.12
CA GLU A 437 13.69 -13.96 -1.48
C GLU A 437 13.50 -12.84 -2.53
N ALA A 438 12.54 -11.95 -2.31
CA ALA A 438 12.36 -10.79 -3.19
C ALA A 438 13.57 -9.85 -3.15
N GLN A 439 14.15 -9.62 -1.95
CA GLN A 439 15.37 -8.82 -1.79
C GLN A 439 16.55 -9.41 -2.59
N GLU A 440 16.79 -10.72 -2.49
CA GLU A 440 17.87 -11.38 -3.23
C GLU A 440 17.64 -11.34 -4.74
N LEU A 441 16.40 -11.57 -5.19
CA LEU A 441 16.05 -11.54 -6.61
C LEU A 441 16.25 -10.15 -7.21
N LEU A 442 15.72 -9.11 -6.56
CA LEU A 442 15.85 -7.72 -7.01
C LEU A 442 17.29 -7.23 -6.92
N GLY A 443 18.04 -7.63 -5.91
CA GLY A 443 19.47 -7.28 -5.77
C GLY A 443 20.36 -7.84 -6.88
N LYS A 444 19.93 -8.92 -7.55
CA LYS A 444 20.63 -9.49 -8.72
C LYS A 444 20.19 -8.84 -10.04
N MET A 445 19.09 -8.09 -10.06
CA MET A 445 18.57 -7.45 -11.27
C MET A 445 19.24 -6.08 -11.49
N LYS A 446 19.73 -5.84 -12.71
CA LYS A 446 20.20 -4.51 -13.13
C LYS A 446 19.00 -3.67 -13.57
N LEU A 447 18.25 -3.17 -12.59
CA LEU A 447 17.07 -2.34 -12.84
C LEU A 447 17.49 -0.94 -13.31
N PRO A 448 16.75 -0.31 -14.24
CA PRO A 448 16.95 1.09 -14.59
C PRO A 448 16.85 2.03 -13.40
N PRO A 449 17.50 3.21 -13.43
CA PRO A 449 17.52 4.16 -12.30
C PRO A 449 16.18 4.79 -11.94
N TYR A 450 15.17 4.64 -12.79
CA TYR A 450 13.80 5.04 -12.47
C TYR A 450 13.05 4.00 -11.60
N TYR A 451 13.67 2.85 -11.31
CA TYR A 451 13.23 1.92 -10.28
C TYR A 451 13.96 2.19 -8.96
N THR A 452 13.26 2.00 -7.85
CA THR A 452 13.84 2.07 -6.50
C THR A 452 13.25 0.94 -5.67
N THR A 453 14.12 0.08 -5.14
CA THR A 453 13.71 -0.99 -4.23
C THR A 453 13.74 -0.49 -2.79
N ILE A 454 12.60 -0.53 -2.11
CA ILE A 454 12.44 -0.02 -0.75
C ILE A 454 12.11 -1.18 0.17
N VAL A 455 13.05 -1.48 1.07
CA VAL A 455 12.85 -2.45 2.14
C VAL A 455 12.14 -1.76 3.31
N VAL A 456 10.85 -2.01 3.42
CA VAL A 456 9.96 -1.49 4.47
C VAL A 456 10.29 -2.20 5.80
N PRO A 457 10.74 -1.47 6.84
CA PRO A 457 11.13 -2.08 8.11
C PRO A 457 9.97 -2.76 8.82
N HIS A 458 10.22 -3.81 9.62
CA HIS A 458 9.16 -4.48 10.38
C HIS A 458 8.45 -3.53 11.36
N SER A 459 7.13 -3.55 11.36
CA SER A 459 6.29 -2.89 12.39
C SER A 459 4.87 -3.43 12.36
N LEU A 460 4.09 -3.15 13.41
CA LEU A 460 2.66 -3.43 13.47
C LEU A 460 1.86 -2.12 13.33
N PRO A 461 0.80 -2.08 12.50
CA PRO A 461 0.30 -3.16 11.64
C PRO A 461 1.19 -3.40 10.41
N LYS A 462 1.42 -4.67 10.05
CA LYS A 462 2.09 -5.08 8.80
C LYS A 462 1.04 -5.20 7.69
N THR A 463 0.87 -4.15 6.90
CA THR A 463 -0.22 -4.02 5.92
C THR A 463 0.25 -3.29 4.64
N LYS A 464 -0.44 -3.54 3.52
CA LYS A 464 -0.27 -2.82 2.26
C LYS A 464 -0.31 -1.29 2.43
N PRO A 465 -1.30 -0.68 3.11
CA PRO A 465 -1.33 0.77 3.35
C PRO A 465 -0.07 1.32 4.01
N LYS A 466 0.49 0.61 5.01
CA LYS A 466 1.74 1.03 5.66
C LYS A 466 2.91 1.03 4.68
N ALA A 467 3.07 -0.04 3.89
CA ALA A 467 4.12 -0.09 2.88
C ALA A 467 3.97 1.06 1.87
N CYS A 468 2.75 1.30 1.36
CA CYS A 468 2.45 2.39 0.45
C CYS A 468 2.75 3.77 1.07
N ASN A 469 2.33 4.01 2.32
CA ASN A 469 2.64 5.25 3.03
C ASN A 469 4.15 5.46 3.16
N TYR A 470 4.90 4.41 3.52
CA TYR A 470 6.37 4.47 3.63
C TYR A 470 7.02 4.81 2.28
N GLY A 471 6.55 4.18 1.19
CA GLY A 471 6.98 4.49 -0.17
C GLY A 471 6.62 5.91 -0.62
N LEU A 472 5.53 6.47 -0.11
CA LEU A 472 5.00 7.80 -0.46
C LEU A 472 5.84 8.96 0.09
N ILE A 473 6.51 8.77 1.24
CA ILE A 473 7.20 9.85 1.96
C ILE A 473 8.16 10.60 1.02
N ARG A 474 8.98 9.84 0.29
CA ARG A 474 10.01 10.35 -0.63
C ARG A 474 9.70 10.14 -2.11
N ALA A 475 8.46 9.82 -2.44
CA ALA A 475 7.99 9.78 -3.82
C ALA A 475 8.14 11.14 -4.51
N ARG A 476 8.56 11.14 -5.78
CA ARG A 476 8.93 12.35 -6.54
C ARG A 476 7.83 12.86 -7.48
N GLY A 477 6.83 12.04 -7.76
CA GLY A 477 5.80 12.33 -8.74
C GLY A 477 4.84 13.44 -8.32
N GLU A 478 4.36 14.20 -9.30
CA GLU A 478 3.18 15.05 -9.11
C GLU A 478 1.93 14.19 -8.96
N TYR A 479 1.89 13.07 -9.70
CA TYR A 479 0.88 12.04 -9.62
C TYR A 479 1.46 10.75 -9.05
N VAL A 480 0.62 9.98 -8.37
CA VAL A 480 0.98 8.66 -7.81
C VAL A 480 -0.11 7.65 -8.09
N VAL A 481 0.29 6.43 -8.44
CA VAL A 481 -0.60 5.28 -8.59
C VAL A 481 -0.09 4.11 -7.76
N ILE A 482 -1.01 3.28 -7.26
CA ILE A 482 -0.69 1.96 -6.73
C ILE A 482 -1.04 0.92 -7.79
N TYR A 483 -0.11 0.01 -8.06
CA TYR A 483 -0.35 -1.24 -8.77
C TYR A 483 -0.01 -2.43 -7.87
N ASP A 484 -0.85 -3.46 -7.86
CA ASP A 484 -0.50 -4.76 -7.31
C ASP A 484 0.50 -5.48 -8.22
N ALA A 485 1.24 -6.46 -7.69
CA ALA A 485 2.35 -7.08 -8.41
C ALA A 485 1.90 -7.77 -9.72
N GLU A 486 0.68 -8.32 -9.76
CA GLU A 486 0.12 -9.02 -10.92
C GLU A 486 -0.53 -8.11 -11.97
N ASP A 487 -0.69 -6.82 -11.66
CA ASP A 487 -1.49 -5.90 -12.45
C ASP A 487 -0.92 -5.68 -13.85
N ARG A 488 -1.83 -5.58 -14.82
CA ARG A 488 -1.52 -5.28 -16.22
C ARG A 488 -2.34 -4.07 -16.67
N PRO A 489 -1.91 -2.85 -16.32
CA PRO A 489 -2.56 -1.63 -16.82
C PRO A 489 -2.45 -1.53 -18.34
N ASP A 490 -3.44 -0.92 -18.99
CA ASP A 490 -3.32 -0.54 -20.40
C ASP A 490 -2.06 0.33 -20.59
N PRO A 491 -1.30 0.16 -21.69
CA PRO A 491 -0.07 0.91 -21.95
C PRO A 491 -0.22 2.43 -21.79
N ASP A 492 -1.34 2.99 -22.24
CA ASP A 492 -1.57 4.43 -22.28
C ASP A 492 -2.31 5.00 -21.05
N GLN A 493 -2.51 4.20 -20.00
CA GLN A 493 -3.29 4.55 -18.81
C GLN A 493 -2.80 5.85 -18.15
N LEU A 494 -1.48 6.03 -18.01
CA LEU A 494 -0.90 7.23 -17.37
C LEU A 494 -1.18 8.52 -18.15
N LYS A 495 -1.13 8.47 -19.49
CA LYS A 495 -1.48 9.60 -20.37
C LYS A 495 -2.97 9.93 -20.29
N LYS A 496 -3.85 8.91 -20.33
CA LYS A 496 -5.31 9.08 -20.17
C LYS A 496 -5.65 9.70 -18.81
N VAL A 497 -4.98 9.28 -17.74
CA VAL A 497 -5.17 9.86 -16.41
C VAL A 497 -4.70 11.30 -16.35
N HIS A 498 -3.53 11.62 -16.91
CA HIS A 498 -3.06 13.00 -17.01
C HIS A 498 -4.08 13.90 -17.72
N LEU A 499 -4.59 13.47 -18.89
CA LEU A 499 -5.65 14.16 -19.61
C LEU A 499 -6.94 14.29 -18.79
N THR A 500 -7.28 13.28 -17.98
CA THR A 500 -8.44 13.33 -17.09
C THR A 500 -8.27 14.41 -16.03
N PHE A 501 -7.11 14.51 -15.39
CA PHE A 501 -6.84 15.59 -14.43
C PHE A 501 -6.88 16.98 -15.07
N LEU A 502 -6.42 17.13 -16.31
CA LEU A 502 -6.51 18.40 -17.04
C LEU A 502 -7.94 18.79 -17.41
N LYS A 503 -8.79 17.82 -17.77
CA LYS A 503 -10.21 18.06 -18.13
C LYS A 503 -11.13 18.13 -16.91
N SER A 504 -10.69 17.67 -15.74
CA SER A 504 -11.47 17.65 -14.51
C SER A 504 -11.37 18.98 -13.73
N PRO A 505 -12.32 19.28 -12.84
CA PRO A 505 -12.19 20.38 -11.89
C PRO A 505 -10.92 20.27 -11.04
N LYS A 506 -10.46 21.40 -10.49
CA LYS A 506 -9.22 21.43 -9.68
C LYS A 506 -9.31 20.52 -8.46
N GLU A 507 -10.51 20.39 -7.91
CA GLU A 507 -10.90 19.59 -6.76
C GLU A 507 -10.90 18.08 -7.06
N CYS A 508 -10.76 17.65 -8.33
CA CYS A 508 -10.58 16.24 -8.66
C CYS A 508 -9.20 15.78 -8.17
N ALA A 509 -9.21 14.98 -7.11
CA ALA A 509 -8.01 14.53 -6.43
C ALA A 509 -7.57 13.12 -6.83
N CYS A 510 -8.53 12.29 -7.25
CA CYS A 510 -8.30 10.91 -7.65
C CYS A 510 -8.92 10.61 -9.02
N VAL A 511 -8.25 9.78 -9.81
CA VAL A 511 -8.79 9.15 -11.01
C VAL A 511 -8.69 7.64 -10.81
N GLN A 512 -9.83 6.95 -10.85
CA GLN A 512 -9.91 5.50 -10.80
C GLN A 512 -9.94 4.94 -12.22
N ALA A 513 -8.96 4.11 -12.57
CA ALA A 513 -9.06 3.26 -13.76
C ALA A 513 -9.92 2.02 -13.46
N LYS A 514 -10.44 1.39 -14.51
CA LYS A 514 -11.31 0.22 -14.38
C LYS A 514 -10.50 -1.04 -14.12
N LEU A 515 -11.09 -1.98 -13.41
CA LEU A 515 -10.45 -3.28 -13.14
C LEU A 515 -11.25 -4.39 -13.81
N ASN A 516 -10.56 -5.38 -14.39
CA ASN A 516 -11.17 -6.61 -14.88
C ASN A 516 -10.17 -7.77 -14.86
N TYR A 517 -10.60 -8.99 -15.19
CA TYR A 517 -9.77 -10.19 -15.00
C TYR A 517 -9.32 -10.83 -16.31
N PHE A 518 -8.04 -11.19 -16.40
CA PHE A 518 -7.49 -11.85 -17.60
C PHE A 518 -7.77 -13.37 -17.66
N ASN A 519 -8.11 -14.03 -16.54
CA ASN A 519 -8.38 -15.47 -16.45
C ASN A 519 -9.87 -15.81 -16.33
N SER A 520 -10.75 -15.00 -16.93
CA SER A 520 -12.21 -15.12 -16.84
C SER A 520 -12.73 -16.52 -17.21
N GLU A 521 -12.13 -17.20 -18.19
CA GLU A 521 -12.57 -18.52 -18.67
C GLU A 521 -12.07 -19.73 -17.83
N GLN A 522 -11.24 -19.51 -16.81
CA GLN A 522 -10.59 -20.60 -16.06
C GLN A 522 -11.58 -21.57 -15.39
N ASN A 523 -12.63 -21.06 -14.73
CA ASN A 523 -13.71 -21.88 -14.19
C ASN A 523 -14.99 -21.04 -13.94
N LEU A 524 -16.03 -21.62 -13.35
CA LEU A 524 -17.29 -20.90 -13.14
C LEU A 524 -17.15 -19.73 -12.16
N LEU A 525 -16.26 -19.84 -11.16
CA LEU A 525 -16.01 -18.80 -10.18
C LEU A 525 -15.36 -17.57 -10.81
N THR A 526 -14.34 -17.77 -11.66
CA THR A 526 -13.68 -16.67 -12.38
C THR A 526 -14.65 -15.93 -13.30
N ARG A 527 -15.58 -16.66 -13.95
CA ARG A 527 -16.65 -16.06 -14.77
C ARG A 527 -17.57 -15.15 -13.95
N TRP A 528 -18.06 -15.63 -12.80
CA TRP A 528 -18.87 -14.80 -11.90
C TRP A 528 -18.12 -13.58 -11.40
N PHE A 529 -16.82 -13.72 -11.15
CA PHE A 529 -15.99 -12.59 -10.74
C PHE A 529 -15.88 -11.51 -11.80
N THR A 530 -15.64 -11.92 -13.05
CA THR A 530 -15.66 -11.03 -14.21
C THR A 530 -17.00 -10.33 -14.39
N HIS A 531 -18.13 -11.00 -14.17
CA HIS A 531 -19.45 -10.36 -14.23
C HIS A 531 -19.61 -9.24 -13.20
N GLU A 532 -19.28 -9.54 -11.95
CA GLU A 532 -19.38 -8.57 -10.85
C GLU A 532 -18.51 -7.34 -11.13
N TYR A 533 -17.25 -7.55 -11.52
CA TYR A 533 -16.31 -6.47 -11.84
C TYR A 533 -16.75 -5.64 -13.05
N SER A 534 -17.22 -6.30 -14.10
CA SER A 534 -17.71 -5.60 -15.29
C SER A 534 -18.89 -4.69 -14.95
N MET A 535 -19.85 -5.17 -14.14
CA MET A 535 -20.97 -4.34 -13.67
C MET A 535 -20.49 -3.21 -12.75
N TRP A 536 -19.57 -3.49 -11.83
CA TRP A 536 -19.06 -2.53 -10.87
C TRP A 536 -18.31 -1.38 -11.54
N PHE A 537 -17.31 -1.68 -12.38
CA PHE A 537 -16.42 -0.66 -12.97
C PHE A 537 -16.98 -0.01 -14.24
N GLU A 538 -17.84 -0.69 -15.03
CA GLU A 538 -18.43 -0.08 -16.23
C GLU A 538 -19.72 0.68 -15.96
N LEU A 539 -20.54 0.21 -15.01
CA LEU A 539 -21.86 0.79 -14.78
C LEU A 539 -21.94 1.49 -13.42
N LEU A 540 -21.59 0.79 -12.35
CA LEU A 540 -21.88 1.31 -11.01
C LEU A 540 -21.01 2.53 -10.68
N LEU A 541 -19.68 2.42 -10.74
CA LEU A 541 -18.78 3.53 -10.38
C LEU A 541 -18.94 4.78 -11.28
N PRO A 542 -19.08 4.68 -12.62
CA PRO A 542 -19.45 5.82 -13.44
C PRO A 542 -20.77 6.46 -13.01
N GLY A 543 -21.76 5.65 -12.62
CA GLY A 543 -23.02 6.14 -12.05
C GLY A 543 -22.85 6.90 -10.74
N VAL A 544 -21.99 6.41 -9.84
CA VAL A 544 -21.64 7.05 -8.56
C VAL A 544 -20.98 8.40 -8.83
N MET A 545 -20.04 8.48 -9.79
CA MET A 545 -19.43 9.73 -10.22
C MET A 545 -20.46 10.72 -10.76
N GLN A 546 -21.36 10.28 -11.64
CA GLN A 546 -22.39 11.15 -12.24
C GLN A 546 -23.39 11.71 -11.23
N LEU A 547 -23.60 10.99 -10.12
CA LEU A 547 -24.49 11.41 -9.04
C LEU A 547 -23.79 12.27 -7.99
N ASP A 548 -22.48 12.49 -8.13
CA ASP A 548 -21.64 13.24 -7.21
C ASP A 548 -21.82 12.76 -5.76
N ILE A 549 -21.63 11.46 -5.56
CA ILE A 549 -21.68 10.79 -4.25
C ILE A 549 -20.34 10.10 -3.96
N PRO A 550 -20.02 9.80 -2.69
CA PRO A 550 -18.74 9.19 -2.32
C PRO A 550 -18.46 7.89 -3.09
N ILE A 551 -17.30 7.83 -3.73
CA ILE A 551 -16.82 6.66 -4.47
C ILE A 551 -15.92 5.83 -3.53
N PRO A 552 -16.34 4.62 -3.12
CA PRO A 552 -15.38 3.66 -2.56
C PRO A 552 -14.44 3.23 -3.67
N LEU A 553 -13.15 3.56 -3.53
CA LEU A 553 -12.13 3.25 -4.54
C LEU A 553 -11.93 1.73 -4.64
N GLY A 554 -11.46 1.27 -5.81
CA GLY A 554 -10.96 -0.10 -5.97
C GLY A 554 -9.57 -0.27 -5.34
N GLY A 555 -9.09 -1.51 -5.23
CA GLY A 555 -7.82 -1.79 -4.52
C GLY A 555 -6.54 -1.43 -5.24
N THR A 556 -6.63 -1.08 -6.52
CA THR A 556 -5.50 -0.74 -7.38
C THR A 556 -5.93 0.22 -8.50
N SER A 557 -4.95 0.74 -9.26
CA SER A 557 -5.14 1.74 -10.31
C SER A 557 -5.93 2.96 -9.85
N ASN A 558 -5.69 3.37 -8.59
CA ASN A 558 -6.12 4.64 -8.07
C ASN A 558 -4.98 5.64 -8.30
N HIS A 559 -5.24 6.64 -9.12
CA HIS A 559 -4.26 7.66 -9.46
C HIS A 559 -4.57 8.94 -8.70
N PHE A 560 -3.65 9.44 -7.89
CA PHE A 560 -3.86 10.61 -7.04
C PHE A 560 -2.96 11.76 -7.44
N LYS A 561 -3.45 12.98 -7.21
CA LYS A 561 -2.57 14.14 -7.04
C LYS A 561 -1.81 13.96 -5.72
N MET A 562 -0.48 13.89 -5.80
CA MET A 562 0.41 13.61 -4.68
C MET A 562 0.18 14.57 -3.51
N ALA A 563 0.08 15.87 -3.81
CA ALA A 563 -0.11 16.91 -2.81
C ALA A 563 -1.39 16.69 -1.98
N ILE A 564 -2.50 16.39 -2.64
CA ILE A 564 -3.79 16.17 -1.97
C ILE A 564 -3.76 14.88 -1.16
N LEU A 565 -3.18 13.81 -1.71
CA LEU A 565 -3.06 12.53 -0.98
C LEU A 565 -2.24 12.69 0.32
N LYS A 566 -1.13 13.44 0.28
CA LYS A 566 -0.32 13.74 1.46
C LYS A 566 -1.04 14.65 2.46
N GLU A 567 -1.84 15.62 1.97
CA GLU A 567 -2.65 16.52 2.79
C GLU A 567 -3.69 15.77 3.63
N ILE A 568 -4.35 14.74 3.07
CA ILE A 568 -5.36 13.94 3.79
C ILE A 568 -4.79 12.74 4.55
N ASN A 569 -3.48 12.72 4.77
CA ASN A 569 -2.76 11.66 5.48
C ASN A 569 -2.83 10.27 4.84
N ALA A 570 -2.86 10.21 3.50
CA ALA A 570 -2.70 9.00 2.70
C ALA A 570 -3.62 7.84 3.14
N TRP A 571 -3.14 6.60 3.17
CA TRP A 571 -3.95 5.42 3.50
C TRP A 571 -3.96 5.13 5.01
N ASP A 572 -5.09 4.63 5.53
CA ASP A 572 -5.19 4.21 6.94
C ASP A 572 -4.54 2.83 7.15
N PRO A 573 -3.44 2.72 7.93
CA PRO A 573 -2.74 1.45 8.13
C PRO A 573 -3.55 0.37 8.84
N TYR A 574 -4.63 0.77 9.53
CA TYR A 574 -5.48 -0.10 10.36
C TYR A 574 -6.75 -0.59 9.64
N ASN A 575 -7.05 -0.07 8.45
CA ASN A 575 -8.21 -0.50 7.68
C ASN A 575 -7.80 -1.61 6.70
N VAL A 576 -8.58 -2.69 6.61
CA VAL A 576 -8.29 -3.80 5.68
C VAL A 576 -8.84 -3.57 4.25
N THR A 577 -9.57 -2.46 4.06
CA THR A 577 -9.96 -1.85 2.78
C THR A 577 -9.68 -0.35 2.86
N GLU A 578 -8.39 -0.02 2.92
CA GLU A 578 -7.87 1.34 2.99
C GLU A 578 -8.26 2.22 1.79
N ASP A 579 -8.49 1.59 0.65
CA ASP A 579 -8.90 2.15 -0.64
C ASP A 579 -10.32 2.73 -0.55
N ALA A 580 -11.27 1.90 -0.14
CA ALA A 580 -12.66 2.28 0.03
C ALA A 580 -12.79 3.41 1.07
N ASP A 581 -12.04 3.32 2.18
CA ASP A 581 -11.98 4.38 3.19
C ASP A 581 -11.40 5.70 2.66
N LEU A 582 -10.28 5.63 1.93
CA LEU A 582 -9.65 6.80 1.33
C LEU A 582 -10.61 7.53 0.39
N GLY A 583 -11.40 6.79 -0.39
CA GLY A 583 -12.45 7.36 -1.24
C GLY A 583 -13.49 8.18 -0.48
N ILE A 584 -13.89 7.72 0.72
CA ILE A 584 -14.81 8.46 1.59
C ILE A 584 -14.12 9.70 2.19
N ARG A 585 -12.86 9.58 2.63
CA ARG A 585 -12.09 10.71 3.18
C ARG A 585 -11.83 11.82 2.17
N LEU A 586 -11.58 11.48 0.91
CA LEU A 586 -11.46 12.45 -0.18
C LEU A 586 -12.74 13.27 -0.33
N TYR A 587 -13.89 12.59 -0.45
CA TYR A 587 -15.18 13.26 -0.60
C TYR A 587 -15.55 14.11 0.63
N LYS A 588 -15.30 13.57 1.83
CA LYS A 588 -15.49 14.30 3.10
C LYS A 588 -14.63 15.57 3.20
N SER A 589 -13.47 15.59 2.53
CA SER A 589 -12.57 16.75 2.46
C SER A 589 -12.91 17.70 1.30
N GLY A 590 -14.02 17.46 0.59
CA GLY A 590 -14.48 18.31 -0.52
C GLY A 590 -13.84 18.00 -1.88
N TYR A 591 -13.05 16.92 -1.99
CA TYR A 591 -12.47 16.50 -3.26
C TYR A 591 -13.36 15.51 -4.01
N SER A 592 -13.20 15.45 -5.33
CA SER A 592 -13.90 14.51 -6.20
C SER A 592 -12.98 13.44 -6.78
N THR A 593 -13.60 12.34 -7.20
CA THR A 593 -12.94 11.23 -7.89
C THR A 593 -13.55 11.06 -9.28
N ALA A 594 -12.69 10.98 -10.30
CA ALA A 594 -13.10 10.71 -11.67
C ALA A 594 -12.94 9.22 -12.04
N ILE A 595 -13.75 8.72 -12.97
CA ILE A 595 -13.59 7.40 -13.58
C ILE A 595 -13.10 7.56 -15.02
N VAL A 596 -12.00 6.89 -15.37
CA VAL A 596 -11.41 6.91 -16.72
C VAL A 596 -11.57 5.56 -17.42
N ASP A 597 -11.80 5.59 -18.72
CA ASP A 597 -11.91 4.43 -19.59
C ASP A 597 -10.52 3.89 -20.00
N SER A 598 -9.81 3.39 -19.00
CA SER A 598 -8.61 2.55 -19.13
C SER A 598 -8.75 1.39 -18.16
N ARG A 599 -8.25 0.21 -18.54
CA ARG A 599 -8.38 -1.02 -17.77
C ARG A 599 -7.05 -1.46 -17.21
N THR A 600 -7.12 -2.07 -16.04
CA THR A 600 -6.05 -2.85 -15.44
C THR A 600 -6.53 -4.27 -15.28
N TRP A 601 -5.76 -5.20 -15.84
CA TRP A 601 -6.10 -6.61 -15.82
C TRP A 601 -5.46 -7.31 -14.64
N GLU A 602 -6.31 -7.88 -13.78
CA GLU A 602 -5.97 -8.62 -12.57
C GLU A 602 -6.17 -10.13 -12.75
N GLU A 603 -5.70 -10.90 -11.77
CA GLU A 603 -6.00 -12.31 -11.66
C GLU A 603 -7.26 -12.57 -10.79
N ALA A 604 -8.28 -13.20 -11.37
CA ALA A 604 -9.45 -13.66 -10.63
C ALA A 604 -9.10 -14.86 -9.74
N ASN A 605 -9.64 -14.87 -8.53
CA ASN A 605 -9.56 -16.01 -7.64
C ASN A 605 -10.28 -17.24 -8.23
N SER A 606 -9.51 -18.28 -8.55
CA SER A 606 -10.04 -19.52 -9.13
C SER A 606 -10.39 -20.60 -8.09
N ARG A 607 -10.05 -20.38 -6.80
CA ARG A 607 -10.33 -21.33 -5.71
C ARG A 607 -11.32 -20.74 -4.71
N VAL A 608 -12.43 -21.45 -4.47
CA VAL A 608 -13.53 -21.03 -3.57
C VAL A 608 -13.01 -20.62 -2.18
N GLY A 609 -12.14 -21.44 -1.57
CA GLY A 609 -11.58 -21.14 -0.25
C GLY A 609 -10.81 -19.81 -0.23
N ASN A 610 -9.96 -19.56 -1.24
CA ASN A 610 -9.19 -18.31 -1.35
C ASN A 610 -10.11 -17.11 -1.62
N TRP A 611 -11.11 -17.28 -2.48
CA TRP A 611 -12.14 -16.27 -2.76
C TRP A 611 -12.92 -15.88 -1.51
N ILE A 612 -13.33 -16.84 -0.66
CA ILE A 612 -14.06 -16.54 0.59
C ILE A 612 -13.19 -15.70 1.53
N ARG A 613 -11.88 -15.98 1.62
CA ARG A 613 -10.93 -15.17 2.41
C ARG A 613 -10.83 -13.74 1.88
N GLN A 614 -10.69 -13.60 0.56
CA GLN A 614 -10.62 -12.29 -0.09
C GLN A 614 -11.89 -11.48 0.19
N ARG A 615 -13.06 -12.08 -0.03
CA ARG A 615 -14.35 -11.40 0.15
C ARG A 615 -14.66 -11.10 1.61
N SER A 616 -14.33 -11.99 2.55
CA SER A 616 -14.51 -11.70 3.96
C SER A 616 -13.66 -10.52 4.41
N ARG A 617 -12.43 -10.39 3.89
CA ARG A 617 -11.59 -9.20 4.12
C ARG A 617 -12.27 -7.93 3.61
N TRP A 618 -12.79 -7.94 2.39
CA TRP A 618 -13.40 -6.74 1.80
C TRP A 618 -14.66 -6.33 2.54
N ILE A 619 -15.57 -7.28 2.80
CA ILE A 619 -16.79 -7.01 3.54
C ILE A 619 -16.48 -6.49 4.96
N LYS A 620 -15.46 -7.05 5.63
CA LYS A 620 -15.01 -6.57 6.94
C LYS A 620 -14.50 -5.13 6.86
N GLY A 621 -13.70 -4.80 5.86
CA GLY A 621 -13.19 -3.44 5.68
C GLY A 621 -14.32 -2.43 5.42
N TYR A 622 -15.34 -2.79 4.62
CA TYR A 622 -16.55 -1.98 4.47
C TYR A 622 -17.30 -1.77 5.79
N MET A 623 -17.37 -2.79 6.66
CA MET A 623 -17.92 -2.63 8.02
C MET A 623 -17.06 -1.69 8.87
N GLN A 624 -15.73 -1.79 8.81
CA GLN A 624 -14.82 -0.89 9.52
C GLN A 624 -14.99 0.55 9.05
N THR A 625 -14.97 0.80 7.73
CA THR A 625 -15.18 2.12 7.13
C THR A 625 -16.52 2.70 7.54
N TRP A 626 -17.61 1.90 7.54
CA TRP A 626 -18.90 2.37 8.03
C TRP A 626 -18.85 2.79 9.50
N LEU A 627 -18.25 1.95 10.35
CA LEU A 627 -18.13 2.24 11.79
C LEU A 627 -17.28 3.48 12.07
N VAL A 628 -16.18 3.68 11.34
CA VAL A 628 -15.29 4.85 11.50
C VAL A 628 -16.06 6.13 11.20
N HIS A 629 -16.68 6.22 10.03
CA HIS A 629 -17.35 7.45 9.60
C HIS A 629 -18.69 7.69 10.32
N MET A 630 -19.34 6.64 10.85
CA MET A 630 -20.57 6.74 11.65
C MET A 630 -20.33 6.93 13.15
N ARG A 631 -19.10 7.25 13.58
CA ARG A 631 -18.83 7.67 14.98
C ARG A 631 -19.62 8.93 15.35
N ASN A 632 -19.77 9.85 14.39
CA ASN A 632 -20.59 11.05 14.54
C ASN A 632 -21.47 11.25 13.29
N PRO A 633 -22.67 10.62 13.24
CA PRO A 633 -23.50 10.61 12.04
C PRO A 633 -24.05 12.00 11.67
N VAL A 634 -24.26 12.88 12.65
CA VAL A 634 -24.73 14.25 12.40
C VAL A 634 -23.63 15.08 11.75
N GLN A 635 -22.39 14.94 12.22
CA GLN A 635 -21.24 15.57 11.58
C GLN A 635 -21.03 15.03 10.17
N LEU A 636 -21.07 13.70 10.00
CA LEU A 636 -20.93 13.09 8.67
C LEU A 636 -21.99 13.60 7.69
N TYR A 637 -23.25 13.71 8.12
CA TYR A 637 -24.32 14.27 7.30
C TYR A 637 -24.05 15.73 6.88
N ARG A 638 -23.46 16.54 7.77
CA ARG A 638 -23.09 17.93 7.46
C ARG A 638 -21.92 18.01 6.49
N GLU A 639 -20.95 17.11 6.61
CA GLU A 639 -19.78 17.04 5.74
C GLU A 639 -20.13 16.52 4.34
N LEU A 640 -20.96 15.49 4.22
CA LEU A 640 -21.32 14.85 2.94
C LEU A 640 -22.55 15.46 2.26
N GLY A 641 -23.40 16.18 3.01
CA GLY A 641 -24.74 16.56 2.58
C GLY A 641 -25.69 15.37 2.40
N LEU A 642 -26.94 15.63 2.02
CA LEU A 642 -27.98 14.59 1.90
C LEU A 642 -27.63 13.53 0.84
N LYS A 643 -27.22 13.96 -0.36
CA LYS A 643 -26.90 13.05 -1.47
C LYS A 643 -25.70 12.18 -1.11
N GLY A 644 -24.62 12.80 -0.63
CA GLY A 644 -23.41 12.07 -0.23
C GLY A 644 -23.65 11.13 0.95
N PHE A 645 -24.43 11.53 1.95
CA PHE A 645 -24.81 10.66 3.07
C PHE A 645 -25.64 9.46 2.62
N LEU A 646 -26.64 9.66 1.76
CA LEU A 646 -27.42 8.54 1.21
C LEU A 646 -26.55 7.63 0.34
N GLY A 647 -25.70 8.19 -0.51
CA GLY A 647 -24.72 7.45 -1.31
C GLY A 647 -23.77 6.62 -0.44
N PHE A 648 -23.30 7.18 0.68
CA PHE A 648 -22.48 6.47 1.66
C PHE A 648 -23.23 5.28 2.28
N GLN A 649 -24.50 5.43 2.69
CA GLN A 649 -25.27 4.27 3.19
C GLN A 649 -25.44 3.20 2.09
N VAL A 650 -25.70 3.61 0.85
CA VAL A 650 -25.92 2.66 -0.25
C VAL A 650 -24.65 1.95 -0.65
N MET A 651 -23.53 2.66 -0.78
CA MET A 651 -22.28 2.07 -1.25
C MET A 651 -21.52 1.36 -0.13
N VAL A 652 -21.55 1.90 1.09
CA VAL A 652 -20.75 1.38 2.21
C VAL A 652 -21.54 0.46 3.14
N LEU A 653 -22.72 0.86 3.64
CA LEU A 653 -23.50 0.04 4.58
C LEU A 653 -24.18 -1.16 3.91
N SER A 654 -24.74 -0.98 2.70
CA SER A 654 -25.51 -2.07 2.08
C SER A 654 -24.62 -3.26 1.64
N THR A 655 -23.36 -3.01 1.33
CA THR A 655 -22.39 -4.02 0.88
C THR A 655 -22.21 -5.16 1.91
N PRO A 656 -22.00 -4.90 3.21
CA PRO A 656 -22.02 -5.92 4.25
C PRO A 656 -23.44 -6.33 4.68
N LEU A 657 -24.39 -5.40 4.74
CA LEU A 657 -25.69 -5.65 5.37
C LEU A 657 -26.58 -6.58 4.54
N LEU A 658 -26.65 -6.41 3.21
CA LEU A 658 -27.54 -7.24 2.38
C LEU A 658 -27.11 -8.72 2.37
N PRO A 659 -25.82 -9.08 2.16
CA PRO A 659 -25.40 -10.48 2.24
C PRO A 659 -25.58 -11.11 3.64
N LEU A 660 -25.62 -10.33 4.72
CA LEU A 660 -25.96 -10.84 6.06
C LEU A 660 -27.45 -11.14 6.21
N LEU A 661 -28.32 -10.34 5.60
CA LEU A 661 -29.78 -10.47 5.69
C LEU A 661 -30.32 -11.53 4.72
N ASN A 662 -29.72 -11.68 3.53
CA ASN A 662 -30.22 -12.55 2.47
C ASN A 662 -30.49 -14.00 2.89
N PRO A 663 -29.60 -14.69 3.64
CA PRO A 663 -29.87 -16.05 4.08
C PRO A 663 -31.15 -16.20 4.89
N PHE A 664 -31.48 -15.22 5.73
CA PHE A 664 -32.71 -15.24 6.54
C PHE A 664 -33.95 -15.23 5.64
N TYR A 665 -34.01 -14.30 4.68
CA TYR A 665 -35.13 -14.20 3.75
C TYR A 665 -35.22 -15.37 2.78
N TRP A 666 -34.08 -15.91 2.32
CA TRP A 666 -34.09 -17.12 1.50
C TRP A 666 -34.59 -18.35 2.27
N VAL A 667 -34.21 -18.51 3.54
CA VAL A 667 -34.75 -19.58 4.38
C VAL A 667 -36.26 -19.41 4.57
N MET A 668 -36.75 -18.20 4.85
CA MET A 668 -38.20 -17.94 4.93
C MET A 668 -38.90 -18.29 3.61
N LEU A 669 -38.33 -17.90 2.47
CA LEU A 669 -38.90 -18.19 1.16
C LEU A 669 -38.96 -19.70 0.87
N VAL A 670 -37.88 -20.44 1.17
CA VAL A 670 -37.82 -21.90 1.02
C VAL A 670 -38.84 -22.59 1.93
N LEU A 671 -38.95 -22.16 3.18
CA LEU A 671 -39.95 -22.70 4.12
C LEU A 671 -41.39 -22.39 3.70
N TRP A 672 -41.62 -21.20 3.12
CA TRP A 672 -42.92 -20.80 2.61
C TRP A 672 -43.34 -21.60 1.37
N TYR A 673 -42.52 -21.62 0.32
CA TYR A 673 -42.89 -22.32 -0.92
C TYR A 673 -42.72 -23.84 -0.83
N GLY A 674 -41.75 -24.32 -0.05
CA GLY A 674 -41.47 -25.75 0.11
C GLY A 674 -42.42 -26.44 1.09
N TRP A 675 -42.66 -25.83 2.26
CA TRP A 675 -43.43 -26.44 3.36
C TRP A 675 -44.70 -25.68 3.74
N LYS A 676 -45.05 -24.59 3.05
CA LYS A 676 -46.27 -23.81 3.29
C LYS A 676 -46.42 -23.36 4.74
N MET A 677 -45.32 -22.98 5.39
CA MET A 677 -45.30 -22.52 6.77
C MET A 677 -46.17 -21.25 6.95
N HIS A 678 -47.39 -21.43 7.44
CA HIS A 678 -48.44 -20.38 7.51
C HIS A 678 -48.12 -19.19 8.41
N TRP A 679 -47.09 -19.28 9.24
CA TRP A 679 -46.63 -18.16 10.06
C TRP A 679 -45.84 -17.12 9.25
N ILE A 680 -45.23 -17.51 8.13
CA ILE A 680 -44.34 -16.63 7.34
C ILE A 680 -45.08 -15.44 6.72
N PRO A 681 -46.23 -15.59 6.05
CA PRO A 681 -46.97 -14.46 5.48
C PRO A 681 -47.40 -13.43 6.51
N GLN A 682 -47.53 -13.82 7.79
CA GLN A 682 -47.94 -12.93 8.86
C GLN A 682 -46.88 -11.84 9.13
N PHE A 683 -45.61 -12.12 8.79
CA PHE A 683 -44.52 -11.13 8.86
C PHE A 683 -44.52 -10.12 7.71
N PHE A 684 -45.35 -10.33 6.68
CA PHE A 684 -45.45 -9.46 5.50
C PHE A 684 -46.87 -8.88 5.36
N PRO A 685 -47.29 -7.96 6.25
CA PRO A 685 -48.65 -7.42 6.21
C PRO A 685 -48.86 -6.45 5.04
N GLY A 686 -49.99 -6.58 4.35
CA GLY A 686 -50.49 -5.60 3.38
C GLY A 686 -49.48 -5.25 2.29
N VAL A 687 -49.12 -3.96 2.20
CA VAL A 687 -48.21 -3.42 1.18
C VAL A 687 -46.81 -4.05 1.25
N ILE A 688 -46.38 -4.49 2.43
CA ILE A 688 -45.02 -5.02 2.66
C ILE A 688 -44.83 -6.37 1.95
N TYR A 689 -45.88 -7.18 1.84
CA TYR A 689 -45.85 -8.40 1.02
C TYR A 689 -45.56 -8.08 -0.45
N TYR A 690 -46.27 -7.12 -1.03
CA TYR A 690 -46.08 -6.74 -2.42
C TYR A 690 -44.71 -6.13 -2.67
N LEU A 691 -44.23 -5.29 -1.74
CA LEU A 691 -42.89 -4.74 -1.79
C LEU A 691 -41.82 -5.84 -1.74
N ALA A 692 -41.92 -6.78 -0.80
CA ALA A 692 -41.02 -7.93 -0.71
C ALA A 692 -41.06 -8.82 -1.98
N ALA A 693 -42.25 -9.03 -2.55
CA ALA A 693 -42.42 -9.79 -3.79
C ALA A 693 -41.77 -9.07 -4.99
N VAL A 694 -41.90 -7.74 -5.06
CA VAL A 694 -41.23 -6.91 -6.08
C VAL A 694 -39.71 -6.99 -5.92
N GLU A 695 -39.16 -6.89 -4.73
CA GLU A 695 -37.72 -7.07 -4.49
C GLU A 695 -37.24 -8.46 -4.90
N PHE A 696 -38.00 -9.49 -4.52
CA PHE A 696 -37.65 -10.86 -4.83
C PHE A 696 -37.66 -11.14 -6.33
N LEU A 697 -38.68 -10.67 -7.07
CA LEU A 697 -38.80 -10.95 -8.50
C LEU A 697 -38.05 -9.92 -9.36
N ILE A 698 -38.41 -8.64 -9.21
CA ILE A 698 -37.89 -7.55 -10.03
C ILE A 698 -36.50 -7.15 -9.54
N GLY A 699 -36.29 -6.98 -8.23
CA GLY A 699 -34.99 -6.59 -7.68
C GLY A 699 -33.88 -7.56 -8.07
N ASN A 700 -34.06 -8.86 -7.83
CA ASN A 700 -33.09 -9.89 -8.25
C ASN A 700 -32.91 -9.92 -9.77
N PHE A 701 -33.99 -9.79 -10.56
CA PHE A 701 -33.90 -9.68 -12.01
C PHE A 701 -33.04 -8.49 -12.44
N LEU A 702 -33.23 -7.31 -11.85
CA LEU A 702 -32.46 -6.11 -12.19
C LEU A 702 -30.97 -6.26 -11.84
N PHE A 703 -30.63 -6.93 -10.73
CA PHE A 703 -29.24 -7.21 -10.40
C PHE A 703 -28.59 -8.20 -11.37
N VAL A 704 -29.28 -9.29 -11.72
CA VAL A 704 -28.80 -10.24 -12.74
C VAL A 704 -28.66 -9.54 -14.10
N PHE A 705 -29.65 -8.73 -14.49
CA PHE A 705 -29.63 -7.95 -15.71
C PHE A 705 -28.48 -6.95 -15.74
N SER A 706 -28.19 -6.27 -14.62
CA SER A 706 -27.05 -5.34 -14.52
C SER A 706 -25.70 -6.06 -14.71
N ASN A 707 -25.56 -7.29 -14.20
CA ASN A 707 -24.39 -8.13 -14.45
C ASN A 707 -24.26 -8.53 -15.93
N VAL A 708 -25.39 -8.91 -16.56
CA VAL A 708 -25.46 -9.20 -18.00
C VAL A 708 -25.07 -7.97 -18.83
N ALA A 709 -25.65 -6.80 -18.51
CA ALA A 709 -25.39 -5.55 -19.23
C ALA A 709 -23.93 -5.12 -19.09
N GLY A 710 -23.36 -5.20 -17.88
CA GLY A 710 -21.98 -4.81 -17.61
C GLY A 710 -21.00 -5.65 -18.42
N VAL A 711 -21.10 -6.98 -18.34
CA VAL A 711 -20.20 -7.86 -19.11
C VAL A 711 -20.39 -7.72 -20.62
N TYR A 712 -21.63 -7.56 -21.08
CA TYR A 712 -21.92 -7.36 -22.51
C TYR A 712 -21.26 -6.08 -23.03
N TRP A 713 -21.34 -4.99 -22.27
CA TRP A 713 -20.72 -3.73 -22.67
C TRP A 713 -19.19 -3.83 -22.69
N VAL A 714 -18.57 -4.48 -21.70
CA VAL A 714 -17.12 -4.73 -21.76
C VAL A 714 -16.74 -5.47 -23.03
N ILE A 715 -17.43 -6.57 -23.36
CA ILE A 715 -17.14 -7.37 -24.56
C ILE A 715 -17.26 -6.50 -25.82
N HIS A 716 -18.35 -5.73 -25.94
CA HIS A 716 -18.59 -4.85 -27.08
C HIS A 716 -17.55 -3.74 -27.22
N ASP A 717 -17.11 -3.16 -26.09
CA ASP A 717 -16.07 -2.12 -26.07
C ASP A 717 -14.70 -2.68 -26.48
N LEU A 718 -14.35 -3.87 -26.01
CA LEU A 718 -13.11 -4.56 -26.37
C LEU A 718 -13.12 -4.99 -27.85
N GLU A 719 -14.23 -5.52 -28.38
CA GLU A 719 -14.35 -5.84 -29.81
C GLU A 719 -14.18 -4.61 -30.70
N LYS A 720 -14.71 -3.45 -30.30
CA LYS A 720 -14.49 -2.18 -31.01
C LYS A 720 -13.02 -1.77 -31.05
N ARG A 721 -12.26 -2.08 -30.00
CA ARG A 721 -10.81 -1.87 -29.92
C ARG A 721 -10.00 -2.99 -30.59
N LYS A 722 -10.67 -4.01 -31.14
CA LYS A 722 -10.08 -5.22 -31.71
C LYS A 722 -9.30 -6.06 -30.68
N GLU A 723 -9.67 -5.95 -29.42
CA GLU A 723 -9.12 -6.71 -28.30
C GLU A 723 -10.03 -7.91 -28.00
N ASN A 724 -9.66 -9.10 -28.47
CA ASN A 724 -10.49 -10.30 -28.31
C ASN A 724 -10.20 -11.03 -26.98
N VAL A 725 -10.36 -10.33 -25.85
CA VAL A 725 -10.08 -10.90 -24.50
C VAL A 725 -11.26 -11.74 -23.99
N PHE A 726 -12.49 -11.30 -24.23
CA PHE A 726 -13.71 -11.96 -23.77
C PHE A 726 -14.60 -12.42 -24.92
N SER A 727 -15.45 -13.41 -24.65
CA SER A 727 -16.46 -13.92 -25.60
C SER A 727 -17.88 -13.66 -25.09
N TYR A 728 -18.83 -13.40 -25.99
CA TYR A 728 -20.26 -13.35 -25.64
C TYR A 728 -20.80 -14.63 -25.00
N GLY A 729 -20.10 -15.76 -25.15
CA GLY A 729 -20.41 -17.00 -24.43
C GLY A 729 -20.37 -16.83 -22.90
N LEU A 730 -19.65 -15.83 -22.39
CA LEU A 730 -19.55 -15.51 -20.97
C LEU A 730 -20.89 -15.01 -20.40
N VAL A 731 -21.69 -14.29 -21.20
CA VAL A 731 -22.93 -13.61 -20.75
C VAL A 731 -23.92 -14.56 -20.06
N LYS A 732 -24.06 -15.79 -20.57
CA LYS A 732 -25.04 -16.76 -20.04
C LYS A 732 -24.77 -17.16 -18.58
N TYR A 733 -23.53 -17.07 -18.11
CA TYR A 733 -23.15 -17.46 -16.74
C TYR A 733 -23.62 -16.43 -15.70
N ALA A 734 -23.91 -15.19 -16.12
CA ALA A 734 -24.50 -14.17 -15.25
C ALA A 734 -25.88 -14.59 -14.71
N LEU A 735 -26.63 -15.44 -15.43
CA LEU A 735 -27.92 -15.98 -14.99
C LEU A 735 -27.80 -16.88 -13.75
N LEU A 736 -26.60 -17.39 -13.47
CA LEU A 736 -26.32 -18.24 -12.31
C LEU A 736 -25.71 -17.46 -11.13
N THR A 737 -25.62 -16.14 -11.21
CA THR A 737 -25.11 -15.28 -10.12
C THR A 737 -25.85 -15.39 -8.78
N PRO A 738 -27.14 -15.79 -8.69
CA PRO A 738 -27.76 -16.04 -7.39
C PRO A 738 -27.05 -17.13 -6.56
N ILE A 739 -26.43 -18.12 -7.20
CA ILE A 739 -25.62 -19.15 -6.52
C ILE A 739 -24.37 -18.51 -5.91
N TYR A 740 -23.76 -17.58 -6.64
CA TYR A 740 -22.60 -16.82 -6.19
C TYR A 740 -22.93 -15.91 -4.99
N TRP A 741 -24.14 -15.36 -4.90
CA TRP A 741 -24.57 -14.56 -3.74
C TRP A 741 -24.66 -15.36 -2.43
N VAL A 742 -24.89 -16.68 -2.50
CA VAL A 742 -24.79 -17.55 -1.32
C VAL A 742 -23.36 -17.54 -0.76
N MET A 743 -22.37 -17.60 -1.65
CA MET A 743 -20.96 -17.52 -1.25
C MET A 743 -20.62 -16.15 -0.63
N MET A 744 -21.17 -15.07 -1.17
CA MET A 744 -21.03 -13.72 -0.57
C MET A 744 -21.59 -13.67 0.85
N SER A 745 -22.72 -14.34 1.09
CA SER A 745 -23.35 -14.40 2.41
C SER A 745 -22.48 -15.16 3.42
N ILE A 746 -21.86 -16.27 3.00
CA ILE A 746 -20.89 -17.02 3.82
C ILE A 746 -19.69 -16.13 4.18
N ALA A 747 -19.15 -15.40 3.19
CA ALA A 747 -18.04 -14.47 3.41
C ALA A 747 -18.44 -13.32 4.36
N ALA A 748 -19.68 -12.83 4.28
CA ALA A 748 -20.19 -11.76 5.15
C ALA A 748 -20.35 -12.20 6.61
N VAL A 749 -20.87 -13.40 6.87
CA VAL A 749 -20.95 -13.96 8.23
C VAL A 749 -19.55 -14.12 8.83
N LYS A 750 -18.61 -14.63 8.03
CA LYS A 750 -17.20 -14.73 8.43
C LYS A 750 -16.59 -13.36 8.72
N ALA A 751 -16.86 -12.36 7.88
CA ALA A 751 -16.41 -10.98 8.06
C ALA A 751 -16.92 -10.37 9.37
N ALA A 752 -18.21 -10.54 9.67
CA ALA A 752 -18.82 -10.06 10.92
C ALA A 752 -18.18 -10.71 12.16
N TRP A 753 -17.93 -12.02 12.11
CA TRP A 753 -17.22 -12.73 13.18
C TRP A 753 -15.76 -12.26 13.34
N GLN A 754 -15.04 -12.04 12.24
CA GLN A 754 -13.67 -11.52 12.25
C GLN A 754 -13.60 -10.06 12.72
N LEU A 755 -14.59 -9.22 12.41
CA LEU A 755 -14.63 -7.83 12.88
C LEU A 755 -14.58 -7.76 14.41
N ILE A 756 -15.25 -8.70 15.09
CA ILE A 756 -15.31 -8.75 16.56
C ILE A 756 -14.06 -9.44 17.13
N THR A 757 -13.62 -10.56 16.53
CA THR A 757 -12.55 -11.40 17.11
C THR A 757 -11.15 -10.98 16.69
N LYS A 758 -10.98 -10.41 15.49
CA LYS A 758 -9.71 -10.10 14.85
C LYS A 758 -9.85 -8.90 13.87
N PRO A 759 -10.17 -7.69 14.36
CA PRO A 759 -10.51 -6.54 13.50
C PRO A 759 -9.41 -6.19 12.50
N PHE A 760 -8.16 -6.12 12.96
CA PHE A 760 -6.99 -5.75 12.14
C PHE A 760 -6.35 -6.91 11.38
N TYR A 761 -6.88 -8.13 11.50
CA TYR A 761 -6.27 -9.30 10.86
C TYR A 761 -6.42 -9.25 9.35
N TRP A 762 -5.30 -9.20 8.64
CA TRP A 762 -5.24 -9.28 7.19
C TRP A 762 -5.22 -10.74 6.73
N GLU A 763 -6.33 -11.22 6.16
CA GLU A 763 -6.41 -12.58 5.64
C GLU A 763 -5.82 -12.67 4.23
N LYS A 764 -4.50 -12.91 4.16
CA LYS A 764 -3.76 -12.95 2.90
C LYS A 764 -4.29 -14.05 1.96
N THR A 765 -4.34 -13.72 0.67
CA THR A 765 -4.71 -14.61 -0.42
C THR A 765 -3.48 -15.11 -1.15
N THR A 766 -3.60 -16.29 -1.77
CA THR A 766 -2.58 -16.80 -2.70
C THR A 766 -2.85 -16.25 -4.09
N HIS A 767 -1.83 -15.65 -4.72
CA HIS A 767 -1.82 -15.18 -6.11
C HIS A 767 -1.12 -16.23 -7.01
N GLY A 768 -1.17 -16.10 -8.34
CA GLY A 768 -0.54 -17.04 -9.28
C GLY A 768 -1.30 -18.36 -9.45
N LEU A 769 -2.62 -18.37 -9.27
CA LEU A 769 -3.46 -19.57 -9.42
C LEU A 769 -3.78 -19.92 -10.87
N ALA A 770 -3.63 -18.95 -11.78
CA ALA A 770 -3.69 -19.12 -13.22
C ALA A 770 -2.35 -19.64 -13.71
N LYS A 771 -2.35 -20.73 -14.49
CA LYS A 771 -1.13 -21.18 -15.18
C LYS A 771 -0.75 -20.10 -16.20
N HIS A 772 0.28 -19.32 -15.92
CA HIS A 772 0.79 -18.34 -16.87
C HIS A 772 1.30 -19.07 -18.12
N LYS A 773 0.77 -18.72 -19.29
CA LYS A 773 1.58 -18.78 -20.51
C LYS A 773 2.45 -17.52 -20.46
N PRO A 774 3.78 -17.63 -20.46
CA PRO A 774 4.61 -16.43 -20.62
C PRO A 774 4.18 -15.74 -21.92
N PRO A 775 4.17 -14.40 -21.97
CA PRO A 775 4.07 -13.71 -23.24
C PRO A 775 5.18 -14.28 -24.13
N SER A 776 4.82 -14.68 -25.36
CA SER A 776 5.82 -15.02 -26.36
C SER A 776 6.68 -13.79 -26.53
N THR A 777 7.89 -13.79 -25.99
CA THR A 777 8.93 -12.86 -26.42
C THR A 777 8.96 -12.94 -27.93
N GLY A 778 8.60 -11.84 -28.59
CA GLY A 778 8.63 -11.74 -30.04
C GLY A 778 10.00 -12.20 -30.50
N GLY A 779 10.06 -13.41 -31.08
CA GLY A 779 11.23 -13.86 -31.77
C GLY A 779 11.45 -12.91 -32.92
N GLU A 780 12.61 -12.26 -32.90
CA GLU A 780 13.16 -11.53 -34.02
C GLU A 780 13.02 -12.36 -35.30
N THR A 781 12.03 -12.05 -36.13
CA THR A 781 12.19 -12.20 -37.57
C THR A 781 13.12 -11.09 -38.03
N ILE A 782 14.43 -11.29 -37.81
CA ILE A 782 15.42 -10.71 -38.70
C ILE A 782 15.15 -11.36 -40.05
N GLN A 783 14.51 -10.60 -40.94
CA GLN A 783 14.49 -10.89 -42.35
C GLN A 783 15.95 -10.86 -42.85
N GLU A 784 16.54 -12.03 -43.03
CA GLU A 784 17.58 -12.18 -44.04
C GLU A 784 16.94 -12.00 -45.42
N GLY A 785 17.43 -11.03 -46.19
CA GLY A 785 17.24 -10.99 -47.63
C GLY A 785 17.09 -9.61 -48.25
N GLY A 786 18.17 -9.12 -48.87
CA GLY A 786 18.12 -8.04 -49.89
C GLY A 786 19.19 -6.99 -49.73
#